data_AF-A0A8S1CTQ7-F1
#
_entry.id   AF-A0A8S1CTQ7-F1
#
_cell.length_a   1.000
_cell.length_b   1.000
_cell.length_c   1.000
_cell.angle_alpha   90.00
_cell.angle_beta   90.00
_cell.angle_gamma   90.00
#
_symmetry.space_group_name_H-M   'P 1'
#
loop_
_entity.id
_entity.type
_entity.pdbx_description
1 polymer ?
#
loop_
_entity_poly.entity_id
_entity_poly.type
_entity_poly.pdbx_seq_one_letter_code
_entity_poly.pdbx_strand_id
1 'polypeptide(L)'
;MSPILAVKNAHVKYLIVLVTLSATFCAAFEGAAPNAGRVIPNHLIVCYENKTLYDRATRLPSTMSSLIALIAKIERAGGLNMDMRTLTAALLYQYRVDGIQRAPEIAWAPGVVPFAATGRQRAKYRVLKENLIPPGNFLPDEGLRDFEKCSLHFMLSSSVSPWERGDENDICPLQIGGRSIGVNADMKKQSRSWSEWPEDSEKPTVRKASVSRCPIENGVLWTPWGSVNAGTVLASIAAALQPQRVPLSMLIRGLSSGEEHSEALDNKWAASLAGDLAEVAVYQGPRAMVFEKMRLGPGGQWNDTAIPRAMYMDPWLGTQNGWEQDSWDMTESELLGGIDGIMLAQNLPRWLDLQSKLRLSQVLDMYYSERGVCFDTEIRACRRQDLYKQHISFDTLNEQTQNFVTVLYDHTNEAFPMEASMLKKFANDAVKAGIRFAENVMTKDSEHFACPEYPLPIPRVEALVVLDGSWTTWEAQRVVGVLDRSIDVSEFGSEIAVMNGYTGAMMVNFTRLSTYSVLRVQNSTNWPIGLDLEKTIREAKKMFLHKRAVQARRGENVAAASRGTAVVVLAPSATISQSVLNNAKEEFRLFHSLLPDVRFFFVVSRNKEDFYQFVEDPNVDIIHVASNEMDSYMLKLVERLRAVPARILPPMCPSLVKDSFFGQALKEWMPVEPKGPLFEDYVSVDDPRIYKIPKEQLVGTSKVSITFKNANYGDLILCISRTPPEREKESPPLSALQTPPEHELRSLGDEVQERCYPLRAGKEHTFQISQPCFDWDLQACKPIYFLLRVEATDTNCLEKDCRFPNQVRFSLQHFGLKPLPGCPWEGNFAFAITPNAIVLVSFLLFYFTVAA
;
A
#
# COMPACT_ATOMS: atom_id res chain seq x y z
N MET A 1 -53.66 38.29 58.19
CA MET A 1 -52.25 37.86 58.30
C MET A 1 -52.17 36.45 57.75
N SER A 2 -51.90 36.34 56.45
CA SER A 2 -52.33 35.18 55.65
C SER A 2 -51.23 34.13 55.48
N PRO A 3 -51.60 32.83 55.46
CA PRO A 3 -50.70 31.69 55.36
C PRO A 3 -50.30 31.47 53.90
N ILE A 4 -49.38 32.28 53.36
CA ILE A 4 -48.95 32.15 51.96
C ILE A 4 -47.43 31.91 51.84
N LEU A 5 -46.63 32.19 52.88
CA LEU A 5 -45.18 31.93 52.84
C LEU A 5 -44.75 30.51 53.22
N ALA A 6 -45.56 29.73 53.95
CA ALA A 6 -45.17 28.38 54.37
C ALA A 6 -45.30 27.33 53.25
N VAL A 7 -46.23 27.51 52.31
CA VAL A 7 -46.53 26.52 51.26
C VAL A 7 -45.48 26.57 50.13
N LYS A 8 -44.89 27.74 49.83
CA LYS A 8 -43.85 27.85 48.80
C LYS A 8 -42.53 27.15 49.18
N ASN A 9 -42.17 27.12 50.45
CA ASN A 9 -40.95 26.42 50.91
C ASN A 9 -41.11 24.89 50.94
N ALA A 10 -42.32 24.37 51.11
CA ALA A 10 -42.58 22.93 51.07
C ALA A 10 -42.49 22.37 49.64
N HIS A 11 -43.03 23.09 48.64
CA HIS A 11 -42.97 22.67 47.24
C HIS A 11 -41.56 22.74 46.66
N VAL A 12 -40.74 23.74 47.04
CA VAL A 12 -39.35 23.83 46.58
C VAL A 12 -38.48 22.73 47.19
N LYS A 13 -38.70 22.37 48.47
CA LYS A 13 -38.01 21.24 49.11
C LYS A 13 -38.42 19.90 48.51
N TYR A 14 -39.70 19.70 48.18
CA TYR A 14 -40.16 18.49 47.50
C TYR A 14 -39.61 18.37 46.08
N LEU A 15 -39.51 19.48 45.34
CA LEU A 15 -38.94 19.50 43.99
C LEU A 15 -37.44 19.20 44.00
N ILE A 16 -36.69 19.76 44.95
CA ILE A 16 -35.25 19.48 45.11
C ILE A 16 -35.04 18.02 45.51
N VAL A 17 -35.83 17.48 46.44
CA VAL A 17 -35.73 16.07 46.85
C VAL A 17 -36.07 15.13 45.68
N LEU A 18 -37.10 15.43 44.88
CA LEU A 18 -37.45 14.66 43.68
C LEU A 18 -36.39 14.74 42.59
N VAL A 19 -35.77 15.91 42.37
CA VAL A 19 -34.68 16.07 41.39
C VAL A 19 -33.40 15.37 41.87
N THR A 20 -33.10 15.40 43.17
CA THR A 20 -31.96 14.65 43.72
C THR A 20 -32.22 13.14 43.74
N LEU A 21 -33.47 12.70 43.98
CA LEU A 21 -33.86 11.29 43.88
C LEU A 21 -33.88 10.83 42.44
N SER A 22 -34.31 11.61 41.46
CA SER A 22 -34.22 11.25 40.04
C SER A 22 -32.76 11.25 39.54
N ALA A 23 -31.92 12.17 40.03
CA ALA A 23 -30.49 12.19 39.69
C ALA A 23 -29.73 11.02 40.34
N THR A 24 -30.07 10.62 41.56
CA THR A 24 -29.50 9.42 42.21
C THR A 24 -30.10 8.12 41.67
N PHE A 25 -31.35 8.10 41.21
CA PHE A 25 -31.94 6.94 40.52
C PHE A 25 -31.38 6.79 39.09
N CYS A 26 -31.03 7.88 38.41
CA CYS A 26 -30.28 7.83 37.15
C CYS A 26 -28.81 7.43 37.37
N ALA A 27 -28.15 7.87 38.45
CA ALA A 27 -26.78 7.46 38.76
C ALA A 27 -26.68 6.02 39.32
N ALA A 28 -27.74 5.50 39.95
CA ALA A 28 -27.79 4.12 40.46
C ALA A 28 -28.21 3.08 39.41
N PHE A 29 -28.56 3.52 38.19
CA PHE A 29 -28.76 2.67 37.01
C PHE A 29 -27.61 2.78 36.00
N GLU A 30 -26.39 3.09 36.44
CA GLU A 30 -25.18 2.58 35.79
C GLU A 30 -24.75 1.25 36.42
N GLY A 31 -25.73 0.38 36.70
CA GLY A 31 -25.47 -1.05 36.60
C GLY A 31 -25.14 -1.31 35.14
N ALA A 32 -23.85 -1.49 34.82
CA ALA A 32 -23.37 -1.83 33.49
C ALA A 32 -24.33 -2.84 32.86
N ALA A 33 -25.07 -2.40 31.83
CA ALA A 33 -25.92 -3.31 31.09
C ALA A 33 -25.01 -4.48 30.66
N PRO A 34 -25.36 -5.75 30.96
CA PRO A 34 -24.48 -6.90 30.69
C PRO A 34 -24.10 -7.05 29.20
N ASN A 35 -24.74 -6.26 28.33
CA ASN A 35 -24.52 -6.21 26.90
C ASN A 35 -23.64 -5.03 26.41
N ALA A 36 -23.41 -3.96 27.20
CA ALA A 36 -22.70 -2.76 26.72
C ALA A 36 -21.27 -3.06 26.23
N GLY A 37 -20.61 -4.06 26.82
CA GLY A 37 -19.27 -4.50 26.43
C GLY A 37 -19.19 -5.42 25.20
N ARG A 38 -20.32 -5.88 24.66
CA ARG A 38 -20.42 -6.83 23.52
C ARG A 38 -20.87 -6.19 22.21
N VAL A 39 -21.27 -4.91 22.24
CA VAL A 39 -21.85 -4.19 21.09
C VAL A 39 -20.77 -3.72 20.13
N ILE A 40 -21.02 -3.87 18.83
CA ILE A 40 -20.20 -3.31 17.75
C ILE A 40 -20.46 -1.80 17.69
N PRO A 41 -19.42 -0.95 17.65
CA PRO A 41 -19.61 0.50 17.56
C PRO A 41 -20.48 0.92 16.37
N ASN A 42 -21.32 1.94 16.56
CA ASN A 42 -22.29 2.39 15.54
C ASN A 42 -21.65 2.75 14.19
N HIS A 43 -20.45 3.31 14.17
CA HIS A 43 -19.75 3.66 12.93
C HIS A 43 -19.16 2.45 12.18
N LEU A 44 -19.10 1.27 12.82
CA LEU A 44 -18.65 0.01 12.21
C LEU A 44 -19.80 -0.94 11.91
N ILE A 45 -21.01 -0.69 12.43
CA ILE A 45 -22.16 -1.58 12.24
C ILE A 45 -22.49 -1.78 10.75
N VAL A 46 -22.27 -0.75 9.93
CA VAL A 46 -22.47 -0.79 8.48
C VAL A 46 -21.66 -1.90 7.80
N CYS A 47 -20.48 -2.23 8.34
CA CYS A 47 -19.61 -3.30 7.84
C CYS A 47 -20.18 -4.71 8.09
N TYR A 48 -21.18 -4.82 8.97
CA TYR A 48 -21.85 -6.05 9.36
C TYR A 48 -23.35 -6.03 9.02
N GLU A 49 -23.92 -4.92 8.56
CA GLU A 49 -25.29 -4.83 8.05
C GLU A 49 -25.33 -4.98 6.53
N ASN A 50 -24.37 -4.34 5.85
CA ASN A 50 -24.29 -4.38 4.41
C ASN A 50 -23.54 -5.63 3.95
N LYS A 51 -24.28 -6.56 3.36
CA LYS A 51 -23.78 -7.79 2.75
C LYS A 51 -22.59 -7.55 1.81
N THR A 52 -22.59 -6.47 1.02
CA THR A 52 -21.49 -6.18 0.09
C THR A 52 -20.28 -5.57 0.76
N LEU A 53 -20.36 -5.01 1.97
CA LEU A 53 -19.20 -4.52 2.72
C LEU A 53 -18.62 -5.59 3.65
N TYR A 54 -19.45 -6.52 4.08
CA TYR A 54 -19.07 -7.69 4.86
C TYR A 54 -18.33 -8.74 4.00
N ASP A 55 -18.78 -8.95 2.77
CA ASP A 55 -18.22 -9.94 1.84
C ASP A 55 -16.70 -9.70 1.62
N ARG A 56 -15.91 -10.76 1.76
CA ARG A 56 -14.46 -10.70 1.59
C ARG A 56 -14.07 -10.45 0.14
N ALA A 57 -14.93 -10.82 -0.82
CA ALA A 57 -14.68 -10.68 -2.25
C ALA A 57 -14.76 -9.22 -2.73
N THR A 58 -15.35 -8.33 -1.95
CA THR A 58 -15.57 -6.91 -2.30
C THR A 58 -14.72 -5.95 -1.48
N ARG A 59 -13.98 -6.45 -0.48
CA ARG A 59 -13.01 -5.70 0.31
C ARG A 59 -11.63 -5.68 -0.34
N LEU A 60 -10.81 -4.68 0.02
CA LEU A 60 -9.42 -4.65 -0.41
C LEU A 60 -8.68 -5.91 0.06
N PRO A 61 -7.80 -6.50 -0.76
CA PRO A 61 -6.90 -7.57 -0.33
C PRO A 61 -6.16 -7.24 0.96
N SER A 62 -6.09 -8.21 1.86
CA SER A 62 -5.42 -8.12 3.16
C SER A 62 -3.91 -8.22 3.02
N THR A 63 -3.28 -7.19 2.46
CA THR A 63 -1.81 -7.08 2.32
C THR A 63 -1.26 -5.91 3.12
N MET A 64 0.02 -5.99 3.51
CA MET A 64 0.72 -4.86 4.13
C MET A 64 0.72 -3.61 3.23
N SER A 65 0.85 -3.78 1.91
CA SER A 65 0.78 -2.67 0.94
C SER A 65 -0.57 -1.95 0.97
N SER A 66 -1.67 -2.68 1.11
CA SER A 66 -3.03 -2.11 1.17
C SER A 66 -3.24 -1.33 2.47
N LEU A 67 -2.75 -1.86 3.60
CA LEU A 67 -2.77 -1.14 4.88
C LEU A 67 -1.95 0.16 4.81
N ILE A 68 -0.72 0.10 4.32
CA ILE A 68 0.16 1.28 4.17
C ILE A 68 -0.50 2.33 3.27
N ALA A 69 -1.12 1.91 2.16
CA ALA A 69 -1.81 2.82 1.26
C ALA A 69 -3.00 3.53 1.92
N LEU A 70 -3.80 2.83 2.73
CA LEU A 70 -4.90 3.42 3.50
C LEU A 70 -4.38 4.41 4.56
N ILE A 71 -3.33 4.05 5.30
CA ILE A 71 -2.71 4.94 6.30
C ILE A 71 -2.13 6.19 5.63
N ALA A 72 -1.37 6.04 4.55
CA ALA A 72 -0.79 7.14 3.80
C ALA A 72 -1.85 8.08 3.21
N LYS A 73 -3.02 7.54 2.82
CA LYS A 73 -4.16 8.34 2.38
C LYS A 73 -4.71 9.21 3.52
N ILE A 74 -4.83 8.66 4.73
CA ILE A 74 -5.26 9.41 5.92
C ILE A 74 -4.24 10.50 6.29
N GLU A 75 -2.94 10.17 6.31
CA GLU A 75 -1.86 11.12 6.64
C GLU A 75 -1.76 12.30 5.66
N ARG A 76 -2.25 12.12 4.43
CA ARG A 76 -2.25 13.17 3.39
C ARG A 76 -3.52 14.00 3.36
N ALA A 77 -4.62 13.51 3.91
CA ALA A 77 -5.91 14.19 3.88
C ALA A 77 -5.78 15.62 4.44
N GLY A 78 -6.33 16.58 3.71
CA GLY A 78 -6.26 18.00 4.08
C GLY A 78 -6.94 18.25 5.44
N GLY A 79 -6.37 19.12 6.26
CA GLY A 79 -6.92 19.48 7.58
C GLY A 79 -6.56 18.54 8.72
N LEU A 80 -5.94 17.38 8.44
CA LEU A 80 -5.42 16.48 9.47
C LEU A 80 -3.93 16.74 9.70
N ASN A 81 -3.61 17.32 10.85
CA ASN A 81 -2.23 17.50 11.31
C ASN A 81 -2.01 16.64 12.56
N MET A 82 -1.93 15.32 12.37
CA MET A 82 -1.74 14.35 13.44
C MET A 82 -0.33 13.79 13.36
N ASP A 83 0.37 13.76 14.50
CA ASP A 83 1.62 13.02 14.65
C ASP A 83 1.35 11.50 14.61
N MET A 84 2.42 10.69 14.45
CA MET A 84 2.31 9.24 14.44
C MET A 84 1.57 8.70 15.66
N ARG A 85 1.81 9.29 16.83
CA ARG A 85 1.19 8.91 18.12
C ARG A 85 -0.32 9.06 18.09
N THR A 86 -0.81 10.24 17.74
CA THR A 86 -2.25 10.53 17.72
C THR A 86 -2.93 9.72 16.62
N LEU A 87 -2.30 9.57 15.45
CA LEU A 87 -2.84 8.79 14.34
C LEU A 87 -2.95 7.30 14.69
N THR A 88 -1.89 6.70 15.24
CA THR A 88 -1.89 5.26 15.59
C THR A 88 -2.96 4.97 16.63
N ALA A 89 -3.07 5.80 17.67
CA ALA A 89 -4.11 5.68 18.68
C ALA A 89 -5.53 5.83 18.07
N ALA A 90 -5.72 6.80 17.18
CA ALA A 90 -7.00 7.01 16.51
C ALA A 90 -7.43 5.80 15.66
N LEU A 91 -6.50 5.22 14.91
CA LEU A 91 -6.75 4.01 14.11
C LEU A 91 -7.21 2.83 14.98
N LEU A 92 -6.53 2.60 16.10
CA LEU A 92 -6.88 1.53 17.03
C LEU A 92 -8.23 1.77 17.72
N TYR A 93 -8.50 2.99 18.17
CA TYR A 93 -9.74 3.29 18.87
C TYR A 93 -10.98 3.27 17.98
N GLN A 94 -10.83 3.71 16.72
CA GLN A 94 -11.93 3.83 15.77
C GLN A 94 -12.12 2.56 14.94
N TYR A 95 -11.06 1.89 14.48
CA TYR A 95 -11.19 0.78 13.51
C TYR A 95 -10.84 -0.60 14.05
N ARG A 96 -10.19 -0.74 15.21
CA ARG A 96 -9.89 -2.07 15.78
C ARG A 96 -10.93 -2.45 16.83
N VAL A 97 -11.57 -3.61 16.69
CA VAL A 97 -12.42 -4.23 17.71
C VAL A 97 -12.23 -5.74 17.68
N ASP A 98 -11.41 -6.26 18.58
CA ASP A 98 -11.09 -7.69 18.58
C ASP A 98 -12.22 -8.54 19.18
N GLY A 99 -12.24 -9.82 18.77
CA GLY A 99 -13.18 -10.83 19.27
C GLY A 99 -14.58 -10.74 18.69
N ILE A 100 -14.82 -10.03 17.58
CA ILE A 100 -16.13 -10.04 16.91
C ILE A 100 -16.37 -11.40 16.26
N GLN A 101 -17.47 -12.05 16.62
CA GLN A 101 -17.88 -13.36 16.11
C GLN A 101 -19.34 -13.34 15.65
N ARG A 102 -19.66 -14.21 14.70
CA ARG A 102 -21.05 -14.47 14.29
C ARG A 102 -21.74 -15.31 15.35
N ALA A 103 -22.96 -14.93 15.73
CA ALA A 103 -23.87 -15.78 16.50
C ALA A 103 -24.59 -16.72 15.52
N PRO A 104 -24.30 -18.05 15.53
CA PRO A 104 -24.79 -18.95 14.49
C PRO A 104 -26.30 -19.21 14.58
N GLU A 105 -26.89 -19.02 15.75
CA GLU A 105 -28.33 -19.19 16.01
C GLU A 105 -29.17 -17.99 15.57
N ILE A 106 -28.53 -16.85 15.23
CA ILE A 106 -29.21 -15.62 14.84
C ILE A 106 -29.12 -15.47 13.32
N ALA A 107 -30.30 -15.39 12.68
CA ALA A 107 -30.39 -15.12 11.26
C ALA A 107 -30.19 -13.62 10.96
N TRP A 108 -29.68 -13.32 9.78
CA TRP A 108 -29.58 -11.96 9.28
C TRP A 108 -30.96 -11.44 8.86
N ALA A 109 -31.40 -10.32 9.41
CA ALA A 109 -32.68 -9.70 9.06
C ALA A 109 -32.57 -8.17 9.12
N PRO A 110 -33.47 -7.40 8.48
CA PRO A 110 -33.48 -5.94 8.60
C PRO A 110 -33.52 -5.50 10.08
N GLY A 111 -32.54 -4.71 10.50
CA GLY A 111 -32.38 -4.27 11.89
C GLY A 111 -31.78 -5.31 12.86
N VAL A 112 -31.37 -6.48 12.38
CA VAL A 112 -30.76 -7.56 13.18
C VAL A 112 -29.41 -7.95 12.58
N VAL A 113 -28.34 -7.62 13.30
CA VAL A 113 -26.96 -7.97 12.97
C VAL A 113 -26.52 -9.16 13.82
N PRO A 114 -26.23 -10.35 13.24
CA PRO A 114 -25.92 -11.55 14.00
C PRO A 114 -24.45 -11.61 14.45
N PHE A 115 -23.89 -10.49 14.94
CA PHE A 115 -22.49 -10.39 15.35
C PHE A 115 -22.36 -9.67 16.69
N ALA A 116 -21.42 -10.13 17.50
CA ALA A 116 -21.08 -9.52 18.78
C ALA A 116 -19.61 -9.77 19.14
N ALA A 117 -19.05 -8.92 20.00
CA ALA A 117 -17.69 -9.09 20.52
C ALA A 117 -17.66 -10.13 21.65
N THR A 118 -17.72 -11.41 21.29
CA THR A 118 -17.79 -12.57 22.20
C THR A 118 -16.61 -13.53 22.12
N GLY A 119 -15.65 -13.29 21.23
CA GLY A 119 -14.44 -14.12 21.09
C GLY A 119 -13.43 -13.84 22.20
N ARG A 120 -12.56 -14.83 22.47
CA ARG A 120 -11.56 -14.79 23.56
C ARG A 120 -10.60 -13.60 23.50
N GLN A 121 -10.25 -13.16 22.29
CA GLN A 121 -9.36 -12.01 22.04
C GLN A 121 -9.91 -10.69 22.65
N ARG A 122 -11.21 -10.64 22.98
CA ARG A 122 -11.88 -9.45 23.52
C ARG A 122 -11.33 -9.03 24.88
N ALA A 123 -11.01 -9.97 25.76
CA ALA A 123 -10.59 -9.66 27.12
C ALA A 123 -9.25 -8.90 27.14
N LYS A 124 -8.25 -9.45 26.43
CA LYS A 124 -6.95 -8.79 26.21
C LYS A 124 -7.12 -7.43 25.54
N TYR A 125 -7.88 -7.37 24.44
CA TYR A 125 -8.14 -6.11 23.74
C TYR A 125 -8.72 -5.03 24.66
N ARG A 126 -9.65 -5.40 25.55
CA ARG A 126 -10.26 -4.47 26.48
C ARG A 126 -9.24 -3.93 27.47
N VAL A 127 -8.44 -4.80 28.10
CA VAL A 127 -7.36 -4.37 29.02
C VAL A 127 -6.38 -3.43 28.32
N LEU A 128 -5.98 -3.77 27.09
CA LEU A 128 -5.08 -2.91 26.31
C LEU A 128 -5.71 -1.56 26.02
N LYS A 129 -6.94 -1.53 25.49
CA LYS A 129 -7.62 -0.31 25.10
C LYS A 129 -7.96 0.58 26.29
N GLU A 130 -8.48 0.02 27.38
CA GLU A 130 -9.00 0.81 28.51
C GLU A 130 -7.87 1.27 29.45
N ASN A 131 -6.76 0.52 29.55
CA ASN A 131 -5.77 0.73 30.61
C ASN A 131 -4.33 0.98 30.13
N LEU A 132 -3.93 0.51 28.94
CA LEU A 132 -2.51 0.45 28.55
C LEU A 132 -2.17 1.20 27.26
N ILE A 133 -3.18 1.47 26.42
CA ILE A 133 -3.07 2.25 25.18
C ILE A 133 -3.90 3.53 25.36
N PRO A 134 -3.25 4.70 25.42
CA PRO A 134 -3.98 5.94 25.64
C PRO A 134 -4.99 6.26 24.52
N PRO A 135 -6.07 6.97 24.84
CA PRO A 135 -7.12 7.29 23.88
C PRO A 135 -6.62 8.18 22.74
N GLY A 136 -7.06 7.84 21.53
CA GLY A 136 -6.88 8.65 20.33
C GLY A 136 -8.09 9.55 20.06
N ASN A 137 -7.84 10.69 19.43
CA ASN A 137 -8.92 11.50 18.86
C ASN A 137 -9.55 10.79 17.66
N PHE A 138 -10.86 10.91 17.47
CA PHE A 138 -11.52 10.33 16.29
C PHE A 138 -11.03 11.00 14.99
N LEU A 139 -10.82 10.19 13.96
CA LEU A 139 -10.56 10.69 12.62
C LEU A 139 -11.87 11.20 12.00
N PRO A 140 -11.83 12.32 11.25
CA PRO A 140 -12.97 12.80 10.49
C PRO A 140 -13.48 11.73 9.52
N ASP A 141 -14.81 11.61 9.41
CA ASP A 141 -15.45 10.59 8.58
C ASP A 141 -15.20 10.76 7.07
N GLU A 142 -14.73 11.93 6.63
CA GLU A 142 -14.59 12.31 5.22
C GLU A 142 -13.32 11.75 4.53
N GLY A 143 -12.39 11.15 5.28
CA GLY A 143 -11.11 10.68 4.73
C GLY A 143 -11.14 9.35 3.96
N LEU A 144 -12.11 8.49 4.26
CA LEU A 144 -12.22 7.13 3.71
C LEU A 144 -13.65 6.84 3.24
N ARG A 145 -13.79 6.07 2.15
CA ARG A 145 -15.07 5.51 1.71
C ARG A 145 -15.47 4.33 2.58
N ASP A 146 -16.75 3.97 2.64
CA ASP A 146 -17.24 2.89 3.52
C ASP A 146 -16.53 1.56 3.30
N PHE A 147 -16.26 1.17 2.05
CA PHE A 147 -15.51 -0.06 1.78
C PHE A 147 -14.03 0.02 2.24
N GLU A 148 -13.42 1.20 2.22
CA GLU A 148 -12.06 1.42 2.72
C GLU A 148 -12.05 1.36 4.25
N LYS A 149 -13.05 1.98 4.90
CA LYS A 149 -13.29 1.89 6.36
C LYS A 149 -13.46 0.45 6.81
N CYS A 150 -14.33 -0.31 6.14
CA CYS A 150 -14.56 -1.72 6.47
C CYS A 150 -13.33 -2.58 6.17
N SER A 151 -12.63 -2.36 5.06
CA SER A 151 -11.37 -3.08 4.77
C SER A 151 -10.34 -2.85 5.88
N LEU A 152 -10.15 -1.59 6.31
CA LEU A 152 -9.25 -1.24 7.41
C LEU A 152 -9.68 -1.92 8.73
N HIS A 153 -10.98 -1.91 9.05
CA HIS A 153 -11.50 -2.57 10.24
C HIS A 153 -11.17 -4.07 10.28
N PHE A 154 -11.38 -4.78 9.17
CA PHE A 154 -11.12 -6.23 9.07
C PHE A 154 -9.62 -6.56 8.95
N MET A 155 -8.78 -5.62 8.52
CA MET A 155 -7.31 -5.75 8.57
C MET A 155 -6.76 -5.59 9.99
N LEU A 156 -7.40 -4.77 10.83
CA LEU A 156 -6.89 -4.45 12.17
C LEU A 156 -7.48 -5.29 13.30
N SER A 157 -8.69 -5.83 13.13
CA SER A 157 -9.43 -6.50 14.21
C SER A 157 -9.16 -8.00 14.27
N SER A 158 -8.50 -8.45 15.34
CA SER A 158 -8.19 -9.88 15.55
C SER A 158 -9.45 -10.64 15.96
N SER A 159 -9.80 -11.69 15.22
CA SER A 159 -10.89 -12.59 15.59
C SER A 159 -10.82 -13.90 14.80
N VAL A 160 -11.28 -14.98 15.43
CA VAL A 160 -11.51 -16.25 14.74
C VAL A 160 -13.00 -16.42 14.46
N SER A 161 -13.34 -16.80 13.23
CA SER A 161 -14.68 -17.20 12.82
C SER A 161 -14.76 -18.74 12.81
N PRO A 162 -15.24 -19.36 13.91
CA PRO A 162 -15.14 -20.81 14.10
C PRO A 162 -16.27 -21.59 13.44
N TRP A 163 -17.35 -20.94 13.02
CA TRP A 163 -18.57 -21.62 12.61
C TRP A 163 -18.59 -22.02 11.14
N GLU A 164 -19.27 -23.13 10.84
CA GLU A 164 -19.52 -23.58 9.47
C GLU A 164 -20.26 -22.52 8.63
N ARG A 165 -19.85 -22.42 7.37
CA ARG A 165 -20.38 -21.44 6.39
C ARG A 165 -21.26 -22.08 5.31
N GLY A 166 -21.22 -23.40 5.19
CA GLY A 166 -21.95 -24.15 4.16
C GLY A 166 -21.23 -24.27 2.80
N ASP A 167 -20.10 -23.60 2.62
CA ASP A 167 -19.25 -23.63 1.41
C ASP A 167 -17.99 -24.50 1.57
N GLU A 168 -17.85 -25.19 2.70
CA GLU A 168 -16.60 -25.84 3.09
C GLU A 168 -16.18 -27.00 2.18
N ASN A 169 -17.13 -27.65 1.49
CA ASN A 169 -16.81 -28.73 0.56
C ASN A 169 -16.02 -28.24 -0.66
N ASP A 170 -16.17 -26.97 -1.01
CA ASP A 170 -15.53 -26.37 -2.18
C ASP A 170 -14.27 -25.58 -1.80
N ILE A 171 -14.23 -25.06 -0.57
CA ILE A 171 -13.21 -24.09 -0.12
C ILE A 171 -12.19 -24.70 0.85
N CYS A 172 -12.63 -25.55 1.78
CA CYS A 172 -11.70 -26.08 2.78
C CYS A 172 -10.82 -27.14 2.11
N PRO A 173 -9.48 -27.04 2.23
CA PRO A 173 -8.60 -28.06 1.69
C PRO A 173 -8.90 -29.41 2.38
N LEU A 174 -9.24 -30.43 1.58
CA LEU A 174 -9.37 -31.81 2.05
C LEU A 174 -7.97 -32.40 2.30
N GLN A 175 -7.31 -32.01 3.38
CA GLN A 175 -6.09 -32.69 3.82
C GLN A 175 -6.47 -33.90 4.68
N ILE A 176 -6.41 -35.10 4.09
CA ILE A 176 -6.34 -36.36 4.85
C ILE A 176 -4.89 -36.86 4.75
N GLY A 177 -4.13 -36.75 5.84
CA GLY A 177 -2.90 -37.52 6.04
C GLY A 177 -1.78 -37.34 5.01
N GLY A 178 -1.46 -36.10 4.63
CA GLY A 178 -0.26 -35.81 3.83
C GLY A 178 -0.25 -36.36 2.39
N ARG A 179 -1.40 -36.82 1.88
CA ARG A 179 -1.59 -37.06 0.45
C ARG A 179 -2.63 -36.08 -0.08
N SER A 180 -2.20 -35.24 -1.02
CA SER A 180 -3.09 -34.46 -1.87
C SER A 180 -3.99 -35.43 -2.63
N ILE A 181 -5.24 -35.60 -2.19
CA ILE A 181 -6.26 -36.14 -3.10
C ILE A 181 -6.54 -34.96 -4.03
N GLY A 182 -5.90 -34.99 -5.20
CA GLY A 182 -6.18 -34.03 -6.27
C GLY A 182 -7.67 -34.06 -6.55
N VAL A 183 -8.37 -33.03 -6.10
CA VAL A 183 -9.68 -32.72 -6.66
C VAL A 183 -9.35 -32.31 -8.08
N ASN A 184 -9.77 -33.14 -9.05
CA ASN A 184 -9.52 -32.94 -10.47
C ASN A 184 -9.59 -31.45 -10.82
N ALA A 185 -8.54 -30.94 -11.46
CA ALA A 185 -8.41 -29.57 -11.97
C ALA A 185 -9.43 -29.26 -13.11
N ASP A 186 -10.55 -29.97 -13.16
CA ASP A 186 -11.57 -29.95 -14.21
C ASP A 186 -13.00 -29.72 -13.68
N MET A 187 -13.17 -29.11 -12.50
CA MET A 187 -14.45 -28.49 -12.15
C MET A 187 -14.53 -27.06 -12.68
N LYS A 188 -14.67 -26.98 -14.00
CA LYS A 188 -15.32 -25.87 -14.70
C LYS A 188 -16.62 -25.48 -13.98
N LYS A 189 -16.79 -24.17 -13.76
CA LYS A 189 -18.05 -23.47 -13.46
C LYS A 189 -18.51 -23.68 -12.00
N GLN A 190 -18.78 -22.65 -11.20
CA GLN A 190 -19.40 -21.37 -11.49
C GLN A 190 -18.81 -20.32 -10.55
N SER A 191 -18.54 -19.13 -11.09
CA SER A 191 -18.69 -17.89 -10.33
C SER A 191 -20.14 -17.81 -9.87
N ARG A 192 -20.47 -18.40 -8.72
CA ARG A 192 -21.67 -18.00 -8.02
C ARG A 192 -21.39 -16.62 -7.45
N SER A 193 -21.92 -15.62 -8.14
CA SER A 193 -22.21 -14.33 -7.55
C SER A 193 -22.93 -14.58 -6.22
N TRP A 194 -22.50 -13.88 -5.16
CA TRP A 194 -23.08 -13.96 -3.80
C TRP A 194 -24.56 -13.51 -3.74
N SER A 195 -25.18 -13.22 -4.89
CA SER A 195 -26.58 -12.87 -5.07
C SER A 195 -27.54 -14.07 -5.03
N GLU A 196 -27.07 -15.32 -5.05
CA GLU A 196 -27.92 -16.50 -4.88
C GLU A 196 -27.67 -17.16 -3.51
N TRP A 197 -28.16 -16.52 -2.47
CA TRP A 197 -28.72 -17.31 -1.37
C TRP A 197 -30.00 -17.95 -1.94
N PRO A 198 -30.23 -19.27 -1.81
CA PRO A 198 -31.50 -19.84 -2.23
C PRO A 198 -32.62 -19.14 -1.45
N GLU A 199 -33.45 -18.38 -2.16
CA GLU A 199 -34.66 -17.73 -1.62
C GLU A 199 -35.67 -18.74 -1.08
N ASP A 200 -35.48 -20.04 -1.36
CA ASP A 200 -36.24 -21.15 -0.81
C ASP A 200 -35.33 -22.19 -0.16
N SER A 201 -34.66 -21.82 0.93
CA SER A 201 -34.30 -22.83 1.94
C SER A 201 -35.33 -22.77 3.05
N GLU A 202 -36.07 -23.85 3.14
CA GLU A 202 -37.03 -24.19 4.17
C GLU A 202 -36.67 -23.59 5.55
N LYS A 203 -37.68 -22.98 6.17
CA LYS A 203 -37.85 -22.65 7.60
C LYS A 203 -36.61 -22.94 8.48
N PRO A 204 -36.15 -21.98 9.31
CA PRO A 204 -34.97 -22.16 10.14
C PRO A 204 -35.24 -23.20 11.23
N THR A 205 -35.07 -24.48 10.92
CA THR A 205 -34.72 -25.46 11.94
C THR A 205 -33.31 -25.08 12.35
N VAL A 206 -33.17 -24.61 13.59
CA VAL A 206 -31.89 -24.38 14.27
C VAL A 206 -31.08 -25.67 14.19
N ARG A 207 -30.30 -25.84 13.11
CA ARG A 207 -29.25 -26.86 13.07
C ARG A 207 -28.27 -26.44 14.17
N LYS A 208 -27.92 -27.36 15.08
CA LYS A 208 -26.83 -27.13 16.02
C LYS A 208 -25.62 -26.64 15.23
N ALA A 209 -25.14 -25.45 15.54
CA ALA A 209 -24.00 -24.86 14.85
C ALA A 209 -22.78 -25.78 15.01
N SER A 210 -22.23 -26.22 13.88
CA SER A 210 -21.00 -27.02 13.81
C SER A 210 -19.79 -26.11 13.67
N VAL A 211 -18.67 -26.55 14.24
CA VAL A 211 -17.36 -25.90 14.07
C VAL A 211 -16.85 -26.21 12.67
N SER A 212 -16.41 -25.17 11.97
CA SER A 212 -15.89 -25.20 10.61
C SER A 212 -14.66 -26.08 10.48
N ARG A 213 -14.56 -26.84 9.38
CA ARG A 213 -13.33 -27.61 9.06
C ARG A 213 -12.14 -26.73 8.71
N CYS A 214 -12.35 -25.48 8.33
CA CYS A 214 -11.25 -24.53 8.14
C CYS A 214 -11.69 -23.16 8.67
N PRO A 215 -11.59 -22.92 9.99
CA PRO A 215 -11.94 -21.64 10.60
C PRO A 215 -11.21 -20.49 9.92
N ILE A 216 -11.80 -19.30 9.93
CA ILE A 216 -11.18 -18.12 9.31
C ILE A 216 -10.59 -17.23 10.39
N GLU A 217 -9.32 -16.87 10.21
CA GLU A 217 -8.63 -15.87 11.01
C GLU A 217 -8.80 -14.48 10.35
N ASN A 218 -9.27 -13.49 11.10
CA ASN A 218 -9.36 -12.09 10.67
C ASN A 218 -8.27 -11.25 11.38
N GLY A 219 -7.99 -10.05 10.86
CA GLY A 219 -6.91 -9.20 11.38
C GLY A 219 -5.52 -9.56 10.86
N VAL A 220 -5.45 -10.51 9.92
CA VAL A 220 -4.21 -11.02 9.33
C VAL A 220 -3.89 -10.27 8.04
N LEU A 221 -2.62 -9.92 7.85
CA LEU A 221 -2.08 -9.39 6.62
C LEU A 221 -1.06 -10.33 6.01
N TRP A 222 -1.16 -10.52 4.69
CA TRP A 222 -0.15 -11.19 3.91
C TRP A 222 1.08 -10.29 3.73
N THR A 223 2.27 -10.87 3.96
CA THR A 223 3.56 -10.30 3.61
C THR A 223 4.43 -11.38 2.96
N PRO A 224 5.46 -11.01 2.17
CA PRO A 224 6.43 -11.99 1.65
C PRO A 224 7.16 -12.77 2.76
N TRP A 225 7.23 -12.22 3.98
CA TRP A 225 8.00 -12.76 5.11
C TRP A 225 7.15 -13.38 6.21
N GLY A 226 6.00 -13.94 5.82
CA GLY A 226 5.03 -14.54 6.73
C GLY A 226 3.82 -13.63 6.99
N SER A 227 2.71 -14.24 7.42
CA SER A 227 1.47 -13.52 7.69
C SER A 227 1.50 -12.93 9.09
N VAL A 228 1.05 -11.69 9.25
CA VAL A 228 1.16 -10.96 10.54
C VAL A 228 -0.17 -10.38 10.97
N ASN A 229 -0.43 -10.35 12.27
CA ASN A 229 -1.57 -9.65 12.84
C ASN A 229 -1.28 -8.14 12.91
N ALA A 230 -1.95 -7.36 12.06
CA ALA A 230 -1.69 -5.92 11.98
C ALA A 230 -2.14 -5.17 13.23
N GLY A 231 -3.23 -5.62 13.86
CA GLY A 231 -3.72 -5.05 15.10
C GLY A 231 -2.64 -5.07 16.18
N THR A 232 -2.01 -6.24 16.38
CA THR A 232 -0.91 -6.42 17.34
C THR A 232 0.28 -5.52 17.05
N VAL A 233 0.70 -5.42 15.77
CA VAL A 233 1.80 -4.53 15.36
C VAL A 233 1.47 -3.07 15.68
N LEU A 234 0.30 -2.57 15.29
CA LEU A 234 -0.09 -1.17 15.54
C LEU A 234 -0.26 -0.88 17.04
N ALA A 235 -0.79 -1.82 17.83
CA ALA A 235 -0.89 -1.64 19.28
C ALA A 235 0.49 -1.55 19.95
N SER A 236 1.45 -2.35 19.49
CA SER A 236 2.83 -2.28 19.98
C SER A 236 3.49 -0.95 19.64
N ILE A 237 3.27 -0.42 18.42
CA ILE A 237 3.72 0.92 18.02
C ILE A 237 3.06 1.99 18.89
N ALA A 238 1.75 1.92 19.12
CA ALA A 238 1.03 2.87 19.97
C ALA A 238 1.56 2.87 21.41
N ALA A 239 1.81 1.69 21.98
CA ALA A 239 2.42 1.53 23.29
C ALA A 239 3.84 2.13 23.33
N ALA A 240 4.62 1.96 22.27
CA ALA A 240 5.98 2.53 22.18
C ALA A 240 6.01 4.06 22.07
N LEU A 241 5.00 4.65 21.42
CA LEU A 241 4.85 6.09 21.29
C LEU A 241 4.44 6.76 22.61
N GLN A 242 3.92 5.97 23.56
CA GLN A 242 3.55 6.39 24.91
C GLN A 242 3.96 5.30 25.91
N PRO A 243 5.27 5.12 26.15
CA PRO A 243 5.77 4.02 26.96
C PRO A 243 5.33 4.20 28.40
N GLN A 244 4.75 3.15 28.98
CA GLN A 244 4.23 3.16 30.33
C GLN A 244 4.61 1.88 31.06
N ARG A 245 4.95 2.03 32.34
CA ARG A 245 5.05 0.93 33.30
C ARG A 245 3.99 1.13 34.37
N VAL A 246 2.97 0.29 34.35
CA VAL A 246 1.79 0.44 35.20
C VAL A 246 1.86 -0.59 36.33
N PRO A 247 1.82 -0.18 37.62
CA PRO A 247 1.74 -1.10 38.74
C PRO A 247 0.49 -1.99 38.66
N LEU A 248 0.61 -3.27 39.03
CA LEU A 248 -0.53 -4.20 38.96
C LEU A 248 -1.72 -3.75 39.83
N SER A 249 -1.44 -3.07 40.94
CA SER A 249 -2.46 -2.52 41.84
C SER A 249 -3.40 -1.50 41.19
N MET A 250 -2.98 -0.86 40.09
CA MET A 250 -3.84 0.05 39.32
C MET A 250 -4.67 -0.67 38.26
N LEU A 251 -4.36 -1.93 37.96
CA LEU A 251 -4.94 -2.68 36.85
C LEU A 251 -5.94 -3.74 37.29
N ILE A 252 -5.86 -4.22 38.52
CA ILE A 252 -6.73 -5.29 39.05
C ILE A 252 -7.88 -4.68 39.87
N ARG A 253 -9.09 -5.20 39.67
CA ARG A 253 -10.31 -4.73 40.34
C ARG A 253 -10.33 -5.19 41.80
N GLY A 254 -10.60 -4.26 42.72
CA GLY A 254 -10.90 -4.60 44.11
C GLY A 254 -9.70 -4.87 45.03
N LEU A 255 -8.45 -4.59 44.59
CA LEU A 255 -7.30 -4.58 45.50
C LEU A 255 -7.41 -3.40 46.48
N SER A 256 -7.40 -3.71 47.77
CA SER A 256 -7.21 -2.71 48.83
C SER A 256 -5.81 -2.11 48.74
N SER A 257 -5.70 -0.80 49.00
CA SER A 257 -4.49 0.03 48.92
C SER A 257 -3.35 -0.33 49.90
N GLY A 258 -3.25 -1.58 50.36
CA GLY A 258 -2.29 -2.07 51.35
C GLY A 258 -1.52 -3.35 50.96
N GLU A 259 -1.82 -3.99 49.83
CA GLU A 259 -0.97 -5.06 49.28
C GLU A 259 0.05 -4.43 48.32
N GLU A 260 1.32 -4.31 48.76
CA GLU A 260 2.43 -3.83 47.93
C GLU A 260 2.78 -4.88 46.86
N HIS A 261 2.08 -4.83 45.72
CA HIS A 261 2.58 -5.42 44.48
C HIS A 261 3.63 -4.47 43.89
N SER A 262 4.91 -4.77 44.09
CA SER A 262 6.03 -4.07 43.43
C SER A 262 6.14 -4.39 41.94
N GLU A 263 5.37 -5.37 41.48
CA GLU A 263 5.32 -5.83 40.09
C GLU A 263 4.66 -4.75 39.21
N ALA A 264 5.20 -4.55 38.01
CA ALA A 264 4.68 -3.59 37.04
C ALA A 264 4.65 -4.18 35.64
N LEU A 265 3.67 -3.75 34.86
CA LEU A 265 3.47 -4.17 33.49
C LEU A 265 3.96 -3.09 32.52
N ASP A 266 4.85 -3.45 31.62
CA ASP A 266 5.30 -2.59 30.51
C ASP A 266 4.32 -2.75 29.34
N ASN A 267 3.70 -1.66 28.94
CA ASN A 267 2.64 -1.68 27.94
C ASN A 267 3.11 -2.20 26.57
N LYS A 268 4.41 -2.10 26.24
CA LYS A 268 4.97 -2.63 25.00
C LYS A 268 4.92 -4.16 24.95
N TRP A 269 5.24 -4.81 26.07
CA TRP A 269 5.19 -6.28 26.17
C TRP A 269 3.75 -6.76 26.22
N ALA A 270 2.90 -6.06 26.97
CA ALA A 270 1.47 -6.35 27.05
C ALA A 270 0.76 -6.28 25.68
N ALA A 271 1.10 -5.28 24.86
CA ALA A 271 0.53 -5.09 23.53
C ALA A 271 1.09 -6.04 22.46
N SER A 272 2.12 -6.82 22.80
CA SER A 272 2.81 -7.77 21.92
C SER A 272 2.76 -9.19 22.51
N LEU A 273 3.91 -9.86 22.64
CA LEU A 273 4.00 -11.29 22.97
C LEU A 273 3.43 -11.65 24.34
N ALA A 274 3.63 -10.82 25.36
CA ALA A 274 3.21 -11.17 26.72
C ALA A 274 1.69 -11.20 26.87
N GLY A 275 0.96 -10.34 26.13
CA GLY A 275 -0.50 -10.34 26.12
C GLY A 275 -1.08 -11.60 25.50
N ASP A 276 -0.55 -12.04 24.36
CA ASP A 276 -1.00 -13.24 23.66
C ASP A 276 -0.67 -14.52 24.46
N LEU A 277 0.56 -14.61 25.02
CA LEU A 277 0.96 -15.72 25.87
C LEU A 277 0.14 -15.81 27.17
N ALA A 278 -0.33 -14.67 27.67
CA ALA A 278 -1.20 -14.65 28.82
C ALA A 278 -2.60 -15.21 28.51
N GLU A 279 -3.14 -15.01 27.31
CA GLU A 279 -4.38 -15.67 26.88
C GLU A 279 -4.21 -17.20 26.85
N VAL A 280 -3.07 -17.68 26.31
CA VAL A 280 -2.71 -19.11 26.35
C VAL A 280 -2.66 -19.64 27.78
N ALA A 281 -1.98 -18.92 28.68
CA ALA A 281 -1.85 -19.32 30.08
C ALA A 281 -3.20 -19.37 30.82
N VAL A 282 -4.05 -18.36 30.62
CA VAL A 282 -5.35 -18.24 31.31
C VAL A 282 -6.37 -19.26 30.78
N TYR A 283 -6.44 -19.44 29.45
CA TYR A 283 -7.49 -20.28 28.84
C TYR A 283 -7.06 -21.74 28.66
N GLN A 284 -5.81 -22.00 28.24
CA GLN A 284 -5.32 -23.36 28.02
C GLN A 284 -4.66 -23.97 29.25
N GLY A 285 -4.04 -23.15 30.12
CA GLY A 285 -3.34 -23.59 31.34
C GLY A 285 -4.08 -24.66 32.14
N PRO A 286 -5.31 -24.37 32.61
CA PRO A 286 -6.14 -25.31 33.37
C PRO A 286 -6.41 -26.65 32.66
N ARG A 287 -6.48 -26.65 31.33
CA ARG A 287 -6.82 -27.84 30.54
C ARG A 287 -5.57 -28.65 30.22
N ALA A 288 -4.49 -27.97 29.85
CA ALA A 288 -3.22 -28.57 29.47
C ALA A 288 -2.47 -29.12 30.69
N MET A 289 -2.50 -28.42 31.82
CA MET A 289 -1.76 -28.69 33.07
C MET A 289 -0.23 -28.70 32.97
N VAL A 290 0.34 -28.87 31.77
CA VAL A 290 1.78 -28.90 31.46
C VAL A 290 2.07 -28.24 30.10
N PHE A 291 3.27 -27.68 29.92
CA PHE A 291 3.62 -26.90 28.72
C PHE A 291 3.69 -27.72 27.42
N GLU A 292 3.96 -29.03 27.47
CA GLU A 292 3.97 -29.90 26.30
C GLU A 292 2.56 -30.16 25.75
N LYS A 293 1.52 -29.85 26.53
CA LYS A 293 0.12 -29.94 26.12
C LYS A 293 -0.48 -28.60 25.73
N MET A 294 0.18 -27.48 26.04
CA MET A 294 -0.19 -26.17 25.50
C MET A 294 0.09 -26.13 24.00
N ARG A 295 -0.83 -25.52 23.26
CA ARG A 295 -0.82 -25.47 21.80
C ARG A 295 -0.86 -24.01 21.35
N LEU A 296 0.17 -23.62 20.60
CA LEU A 296 0.25 -22.33 19.92
C LEU A 296 0.19 -22.57 18.41
N GLY A 297 -0.24 -21.55 17.69
CA GLY A 297 -0.88 -21.75 16.40
C GLY A 297 -2.37 -22.09 16.61
N PRO A 298 -3.10 -22.46 15.56
CA PRO A 298 -2.58 -22.93 14.30
C PRO A 298 -2.06 -21.79 13.42
N GLY A 299 -1.24 -22.16 12.43
CA GLY A 299 -1.04 -21.34 11.24
C GLY A 299 -2.23 -21.49 10.29
N GLY A 300 -2.07 -20.99 9.08
CA GLY A 300 -3.12 -21.07 8.07
C GLY A 300 -2.61 -20.90 6.66
N GLN A 301 -3.52 -21.04 5.71
CA GLN A 301 -3.28 -20.85 4.30
C GLN A 301 -4.21 -19.78 3.74
N TRP A 302 -3.64 -18.93 2.90
CA TRP A 302 -4.43 -17.94 2.18
C TRP A 302 -5.26 -18.60 1.09
N ASN A 303 -6.47 -18.09 0.89
CA ASN A 303 -7.30 -18.46 -0.26
C ASN A 303 -6.59 -18.23 -1.61
N ASP A 304 -5.74 -17.21 -1.69
CA ASP A 304 -4.91 -16.86 -2.84
C ASP A 304 -3.78 -15.91 -2.37
N THR A 305 -2.55 -16.07 -2.86
CA THR A 305 -1.39 -15.23 -2.48
C THR A 305 -1.16 -14.02 -3.40
N ALA A 306 -1.78 -13.99 -4.58
CA ALA A 306 -1.89 -12.82 -5.45
C ALA A 306 -3.01 -11.87 -4.97
N ILE A 307 -4.10 -12.42 -4.43
CA ILE A 307 -5.25 -11.66 -3.93
C ILE A 307 -5.71 -12.21 -2.56
N PRO A 308 -4.89 -12.02 -1.51
CA PRO A 308 -5.19 -12.53 -0.18
C PRO A 308 -6.44 -11.86 0.39
N ARG A 309 -7.47 -12.64 0.69
CA ARG A 309 -8.78 -12.15 1.20
C ARG A 309 -9.26 -12.92 2.43
N ALA A 310 -8.84 -14.16 2.59
CA ALA A 310 -9.19 -15.02 3.72
C ALA A 310 -8.01 -15.90 4.10
N MET A 311 -7.70 -15.92 5.40
CA MET A 311 -6.72 -16.83 6.00
C MET A 311 -7.49 -17.99 6.63
N TYR A 312 -7.40 -19.17 6.01
CA TYR A 312 -8.02 -20.39 6.50
C TYR A 312 -7.05 -21.11 7.43
N MET A 313 -7.47 -21.31 8.68
CA MET A 313 -6.66 -21.99 9.69
C MET A 313 -6.55 -23.48 9.36
N ASP A 314 -5.35 -24.06 9.56
CA ASP A 314 -5.14 -25.49 9.37
C ASP A 314 -5.81 -26.28 10.51
N PRO A 315 -6.84 -27.08 10.22
CA PRO A 315 -7.55 -27.87 11.24
C PRO A 315 -6.78 -29.11 11.71
N TRP A 316 -5.69 -29.54 11.06
CA TRP A 316 -5.14 -30.91 11.19
C TRP A 316 -3.86 -31.08 12.00
N LEU A 317 -3.20 -29.99 12.43
CA LEU A 317 -2.40 -30.09 13.67
C LEU A 317 -3.32 -30.65 14.78
N GLY A 318 -4.60 -30.28 14.65
CA GLY A 318 -5.83 -30.46 15.40
C GLY A 318 -6.46 -31.81 15.74
N THR A 319 -5.95 -32.98 15.38
CA THR A 319 -6.80 -34.19 15.53
C THR A 319 -6.11 -35.49 15.86
N GLN A 320 -4.78 -35.60 15.80
CA GLN A 320 -4.15 -36.89 16.08
C GLN A 320 -4.10 -37.29 17.57
N ASN A 321 -4.40 -36.37 18.51
CA ASN A 321 -4.15 -36.58 19.96
C ASN A 321 -5.29 -36.15 20.91
N GLY A 322 -6.55 -36.11 20.48
CA GLY A 322 -7.69 -35.81 21.38
C GLY A 322 -7.88 -34.31 21.68
N TRP A 323 -8.21 -33.56 20.63
CA TRP A 323 -8.33 -32.11 20.67
C TRP A 323 -9.66 -31.60 21.21
N GLU A 324 -9.63 -30.41 21.82
CA GLU A 324 -10.79 -29.55 21.94
C GLU A 324 -10.78 -28.54 20.79
N GLN A 325 -11.94 -28.30 20.18
CA GLN A 325 -12.13 -27.51 18.95
C GLN A 325 -11.83 -25.99 19.06
N ASP A 326 -11.10 -25.50 20.09
CA ASP A 326 -10.99 -24.07 20.41
C ASP A 326 -9.59 -23.59 20.89
N SER A 327 -8.48 -24.15 20.42
CA SER A 327 -7.13 -23.77 20.87
C SER A 327 -6.45 -22.76 19.94
N TRP A 328 -7.02 -21.55 19.81
CA TRP A 328 -6.51 -20.44 18.99
C TRP A 328 -6.23 -19.17 19.81
N ASP A 329 -5.83 -19.33 21.07
CA ASP A 329 -5.55 -18.21 21.98
C ASP A 329 -4.28 -17.43 21.59
N MET A 330 -3.39 -18.04 20.80
CA MET A 330 -2.28 -17.36 20.12
C MET A 330 -2.00 -18.04 18.78
N THR A 331 -2.37 -17.35 17.70
CA THR A 331 -2.16 -17.80 16.32
C THR A 331 -0.72 -17.59 15.84
N GLU A 332 -0.35 -18.20 14.72
CA GLU A 332 0.95 -17.93 14.08
C GLU A 332 1.09 -16.44 13.68
N SER A 333 0.01 -15.83 13.20
CA SER A 333 0.05 -14.43 12.77
C SER A 333 0.18 -13.44 13.94
N GLU A 334 -0.43 -13.75 15.08
CA GLU A 334 -0.27 -13.00 16.33
C GLU A 334 1.14 -13.14 16.88
N LEU A 335 1.74 -14.34 16.83
CA LEU A 335 3.15 -14.53 17.17
C LEU A 335 4.05 -13.64 16.31
N LEU A 336 3.96 -13.75 14.98
CA LEU A 336 4.82 -13.00 14.07
C LEU A 336 4.59 -11.48 14.19
N GLY A 337 3.33 -11.06 14.29
CA GLY A 337 2.97 -9.66 14.53
C GLY A 337 3.43 -9.15 15.90
N GLY A 338 3.44 -9.99 16.93
CA GLY A 338 3.95 -9.68 18.26
C GLY A 338 5.47 -9.51 18.27
N ILE A 339 6.21 -10.37 17.56
CA ILE A 339 7.66 -10.21 17.37
C ILE A 339 7.95 -8.90 16.62
N ASP A 340 7.27 -8.65 15.50
CA ASP A 340 7.46 -7.41 14.72
C ASP A 340 7.13 -6.18 15.57
N GLY A 341 6.01 -6.24 16.30
CA GLY A 341 5.54 -5.22 17.20
C GLY A 341 6.57 -4.85 18.26
N ILE A 342 7.15 -5.83 18.96
CA ILE A 342 8.16 -5.56 20.00
C ILE A 342 9.47 -5.04 19.41
N MET A 343 9.90 -5.52 18.23
CA MET A 343 11.11 -5.02 17.55
C MET A 343 10.97 -3.55 17.14
N LEU A 344 9.82 -3.19 16.57
CA LEU A 344 9.49 -1.81 16.27
C LEU A 344 9.42 -0.98 17.56
N ALA A 345 8.72 -1.48 18.58
CA ALA A 345 8.50 -0.76 19.84
C ALA A 345 9.79 -0.43 20.60
N GLN A 346 10.79 -1.32 20.54
CA GLN A 346 12.09 -1.10 21.19
C GLN A 346 12.96 -0.08 20.46
N ASN A 347 12.87 -0.01 19.12
CA ASN A 347 13.72 0.86 18.31
C ASN A 347 13.11 2.24 18.02
N LEU A 348 11.78 2.36 18.06
CA LEU A 348 11.07 3.58 17.67
C LEU A 348 11.49 4.84 18.44
N PRO A 349 11.75 4.82 19.77
CA PRO A 349 12.22 6.01 20.49
C PRO A 349 13.51 6.58 19.89
N ARG A 350 14.50 5.71 19.60
CA ARG A 350 15.77 6.10 18.97
C ARG A 350 15.54 6.72 17.58
N TRP A 351 14.62 6.17 16.80
CA TRP A 351 14.33 6.72 15.46
C TRP A 351 13.62 8.07 15.53
N LEU A 352 12.78 8.30 16.53
CA LEU A 352 12.12 9.58 16.75
C LEU A 352 13.08 10.66 17.27
N ASP A 353 14.11 10.27 18.02
CA ASP A 353 15.21 11.17 18.39
C ASP A 353 16.01 11.63 17.16
N LEU A 354 16.19 10.74 16.18
CA LEU A 354 16.83 11.07 14.90
C LEU A 354 15.90 11.89 14.00
N GLN A 355 14.62 11.51 13.89
CA GLN A 355 13.63 12.16 13.03
C GLN A 355 12.26 12.24 13.71
N SER A 356 11.99 13.39 14.33
CA SER A 356 10.77 13.63 15.12
C SER A 356 9.46 13.64 14.32
N LYS A 357 9.52 13.78 12.99
CA LYS A 357 8.35 13.87 12.10
C LYS A 357 8.08 12.59 11.29
N LEU A 358 8.59 11.44 11.76
CA LEU A 358 8.28 10.15 11.13
C LEU A 358 6.76 9.91 11.09
N ARG A 359 6.29 9.39 9.95
CA ARG A 359 4.90 8.96 9.76
C ARG A 359 4.75 7.45 9.97
N LEU A 360 3.54 7.02 10.33
CA LEU A 360 3.25 5.61 10.58
C LEU A 360 3.43 4.80 9.29
N SER A 361 2.95 5.33 8.15
CA SER A 361 3.09 4.64 6.87
C SER A 361 4.57 4.39 6.53
N GLN A 362 5.47 5.33 6.88
CA GLN A 362 6.91 5.22 6.58
C GLN A 362 7.59 4.16 7.43
N VAL A 363 7.26 4.07 8.72
CA VAL A 363 7.82 3.04 9.61
C VAL A 363 7.44 1.64 9.11
N LEU A 364 6.16 1.45 8.76
CA LEU A 364 5.67 0.16 8.24
C LEU A 364 6.28 -0.17 6.87
N ASP A 365 6.33 0.79 5.94
CA ASP A 365 6.90 0.61 4.60
C ASP A 365 8.39 0.28 4.67
N MET A 366 9.16 0.92 5.57
CA MET A 366 10.56 0.59 5.77
C MET A 366 10.76 -0.82 6.37
N TYR A 367 10.04 -1.15 7.45
CA TYR A 367 10.23 -2.42 8.16
C TYR A 367 9.82 -3.65 7.34
N TYR A 368 8.72 -3.52 6.59
CA TYR A 368 8.23 -4.52 5.65
C TYR A 368 8.74 -4.27 4.21
N SER A 369 10.00 -3.86 4.08
CA SER A 369 10.71 -3.80 2.80
C SER A 369 11.97 -4.65 2.81
N GLU A 370 12.47 -4.96 1.61
CA GLU A 370 13.79 -5.59 1.43
C GLU A 370 14.94 -4.72 1.96
N ARG A 371 14.76 -3.39 2.01
CA ARG A 371 15.77 -2.41 2.42
C ARG A 371 15.95 -2.31 3.93
N GLY A 372 14.87 -2.52 4.67
CA GLY A 372 14.82 -2.25 6.11
C GLY A 372 14.75 -0.78 6.47
N VAL A 373 14.91 -0.49 7.76
CA VAL A 373 14.78 0.87 8.29
C VAL A 373 15.99 1.72 7.93
N CYS A 374 15.77 2.91 7.39
CA CYS A 374 16.87 3.76 6.88
C CYS A 374 17.87 4.20 7.95
N PHE A 375 17.51 4.13 9.24
CA PHE A 375 18.38 4.43 10.38
C PHE A 375 19.17 3.20 10.87
N ASP A 376 18.76 2.01 10.43
CA ASP A 376 19.29 0.72 10.84
C ASP A 376 18.73 -0.38 9.91
N THR A 377 19.44 -0.64 8.82
CA THR A 377 18.98 -1.56 7.77
C THR A 377 18.81 -2.98 8.28
N GLU A 378 19.41 -3.33 9.41
CA GLU A 378 19.33 -4.68 9.98
C GLU A 378 17.96 -4.95 10.62
N ILE A 379 17.22 -3.90 10.99
CA ILE A 379 15.86 -4.00 11.51
C ILE A 379 14.87 -4.09 10.35
N ARG A 380 14.51 -5.33 9.97
CA ARG A 380 13.54 -5.64 8.90
C ARG A 380 12.88 -7.00 9.11
N ALA A 381 11.67 -7.16 8.56
CA ALA A 381 10.82 -8.33 8.77
C ALA A 381 11.47 -9.66 8.36
N CYS A 382 12.26 -9.69 7.29
CA CYS A 382 12.92 -10.92 6.82
C CYS A 382 14.00 -11.43 7.80
N ARG A 383 14.53 -10.57 8.69
CA ARG A 383 15.54 -10.94 9.71
C ARG A 383 14.96 -11.30 11.08
N ARG A 384 13.66 -11.58 11.14
CA ARG A 384 12.93 -11.83 12.40
C ARG A 384 13.60 -12.85 13.31
N GLN A 385 14.15 -13.92 12.76
CA GLN A 385 14.80 -14.97 13.55
C GLN A 385 16.04 -14.45 14.30
N ASP A 386 16.88 -13.66 13.64
CA ASP A 386 18.07 -13.06 14.25
C ASP A 386 17.66 -12.05 15.32
N LEU A 387 16.70 -11.18 14.98
CA LEU A 387 16.20 -10.14 15.88
C LEU A 387 15.59 -10.75 17.14
N TYR A 388 14.79 -11.81 17.00
CA TYR A 388 14.19 -12.54 18.11
C TYR A 388 15.24 -13.07 19.08
N LYS A 389 16.28 -13.77 18.56
CA LYS A 389 17.35 -14.35 19.39
C LYS A 389 18.20 -13.29 20.09
N GLN A 390 18.39 -12.13 19.46
CA GLN A 390 19.24 -11.06 19.99
C GLN A 390 18.52 -10.18 21.01
N HIS A 391 17.21 -9.94 20.86
CA HIS A 391 16.51 -8.90 21.62
C HIS A 391 15.42 -9.41 22.58
N ILE A 392 15.07 -10.70 22.54
CA ILE A 392 14.04 -11.29 23.41
C ILE A 392 14.67 -12.31 24.36
N SER A 393 14.68 -11.99 25.66
CA SER A 393 15.13 -12.92 26.71
C SER A 393 13.96 -13.64 27.36
N PHE A 394 14.19 -14.90 27.75
CA PHE A 394 13.21 -15.72 28.49
C PHE A 394 12.72 -15.00 29.75
N ASP A 395 13.64 -14.45 30.54
CA ASP A 395 13.33 -13.87 31.85
C ASP A 395 12.37 -12.67 31.73
N THR A 396 12.66 -11.74 30.82
CA THR A 396 11.81 -10.56 30.61
C THR A 396 10.42 -10.97 30.10
N LEU A 397 10.38 -11.87 29.12
CA LEU A 397 9.11 -12.33 28.55
C LEU A 397 8.27 -13.06 29.60
N ASN A 398 8.90 -13.89 30.43
CA ASN A 398 8.23 -14.64 31.48
C ASN A 398 7.70 -13.73 32.59
N GLU A 399 8.49 -12.76 33.05
CA GLU A 399 8.06 -11.77 34.03
C GLU A 399 6.84 -10.99 33.53
N GLN A 400 6.92 -10.42 32.33
CA GLN A 400 5.83 -9.63 31.76
C GLN A 400 4.58 -10.46 31.49
N THR A 401 4.74 -11.73 31.10
CA THR A 401 3.61 -12.66 30.91
C THR A 401 2.93 -12.98 32.25
N GLN A 402 3.70 -13.27 33.31
CA GLN A 402 3.15 -13.51 34.65
C GLN A 402 2.35 -12.31 35.17
N ASN A 403 2.89 -11.11 34.98
CA ASN A 403 2.24 -9.87 35.38
C ASN A 403 0.92 -9.68 34.61
N PHE A 404 0.92 -9.91 33.30
CA PHE A 404 -0.28 -9.75 32.47
C PHE A 404 -1.34 -10.83 32.75
N VAL A 405 -0.95 -12.09 33.00
CA VAL A 405 -1.87 -13.18 33.35
C VAL A 405 -2.73 -12.80 34.55
N THR A 406 -2.13 -12.18 35.58
CA THR A 406 -2.86 -11.76 36.78
C THR A 406 -3.92 -10.71 36.46
N VAL A 407 -3.58 -9.72 35.63
CA VAL A 407 -4.51 -8.67 35.19
C VAL A 407 -5.63 -9.25 34.31
N LEU A 408 -5.25 -10.09 33.33
CA LEU A 408 -6.19 -10.68 32.38
C LEU A 408 -7.19 -11.60 33.10
N TYR A 409 -6.73 -12.38 34.07
CA TYR A 409 -7.55 -13.27 34.88
C TYR A 409 -8.67 -12.52 35.62
N ASP A 410 -8.37 -11.37 36.20
CA ASP A 410 -9.35 -10.48 36.84
C ASP A 410 -10.33 -9.83 35.84
N HIS A 411 -9.89 -9.63 34.60
CA HIS A 411 -10.65 -8.94 33.56
C HIS A 411 -11.45 -9.87 32.64
N THR A 412 -11.37 -11.18 32.80
CA THR A 412 -12.10 -12.14 31.96
C THR A 412 -13.17 -12.89 32.75
N ASN A 413 -14.31 -13.13 32.11
CA ASN A 413 -15.39 -13.95 32.68
C ASN A 413 -15.33 -15.40 32.17
N GLU A 414 -14.36 -15.73 31.31
CA GLU A 414 -14.23 -17.04 30.66
C GLU A 414 -13.15 -17.92 31.28
N ALA A 415 -12.37 -17.39 32.22
CA ALA A 415 -11.33 -18.15 32.90
C ALA A 415 -11.91 -19.12 33.94
N PHE A 416 -11.22 -20.25 34.11
CA PHE A 416 -11.52 -21.19 35.19
C PHE A 416 -10.99 -20.66 36.54
N PRO A 417 -11.71 -20.88 37.66
CA PRO A 417 -11.20 -20.56 38.99
C PRO A 417 -9.83 -21.20 39.27
N MET A 418 -8.84 -20.40 39.67
CA MET A 418 -7.45 -20.85 39.90
C MET A 418 -6.79 -20.08 41.04
N GLU A 419 -5.86 -20.74 41.74
CA GLU A 419 -4.98 -20.08 42.71
C GLU A 419 -3.85 -19.29 42.03
N ALA A 420 -3.33 -18.26 42.69
CA ALA A 420 -2.26 -17.41 42.16
C ALA A 420 -0.96 -18.18 41.83
N SER A 421 -0.66 -19.24 42.58
CA SER A 421 0.49 -20.13 42.31
C SER A 421 0.38 -20.82 40.95
N MET A 422 -0.84 -21.19 40.55
CA MET A 422 -1.12 -21.83 39.26
C MET A 422 -1.03 -20.84 38.11
N LEU A 423 -1.45 -19.59 38.31
CA LEU A 423 -1.29 -18.52 37.32
C LEU A 423 0.19 -18.31 36.96
N LYS A 424 1.08 -18.22 37.95
CA LYS A 424 2.52 -18.09 37.73
C LYS A 424 3.11 -19.31 37.00
N LYS A 425 2.68 -20.52 37.39
CA LYS A 425 3.09 -21.76 36.72
C LYS A 425 2.66 -21.78 35.25
N PHE A 426 1.40 -21.48 34.96
CA PHE A 426 0.87 -21.53 33.59
C PHE A 426 1.43 -20.43 32.69
N ALA A 427 1.75 -19.26 33.23
CA ALA A 427 2.49 -18.23 32.50
C ALA A 427 3.88 -18.75 32.05
N ASN A 428 4.64 -19.35 32.98
CA ASN A 428 5.95 -19.95 32.67
C ASN A 428 5.84 -21.07 31.64
N ASP A 429 4.82 -21.93 31.76
CA ASP A 429 4.57 -23.01 30.80
C ASP A 429 4.17 -22.45 29.41
N ALA A 430 3.35 -21.40 29.36
CA ALA A 430 2.97 -20.75 28.10
C ALA A 430 4.19 -20.13 27.40
N VAL A 431 5.09 -19.47 28.14
CA VAL A 431 6.32 -18.88 27.58
C VAL A 431 7.25 -19.97 27.02
N LYS A 432 7.43 -21.09 27.72
CA LYS A 432 8.20 -22.24 27.22
C LYS A 432 7.60 -22.81 25.94
N ALA A 433 6.27 -22.97 25.92
CA ALA A 433 5.56 -23.44 24.74
C ALA A 433 5.69 -22.44 23.57
N GLY A 434 5.64 -21.14 23.85
CA GLY A 434 5.79 -20.06 22.89
C GLY A 434 7.16 -19.98 22.26
N ILE A 435 8.22 -20.07 23.06
CA ILE A 435 9.60 -20.09 22.53
C ILE A 435 9.82 -21.30 21.63
N ARG A 436 9.41 -22.49 22.07
CA ARG A 436 9.48 -23.71 21.25
C ARG A 436 8.70 -23.54 19.94
N PHE A 437 7.53 -22.90 19.98
CA PHE A 437 6.74 -22.65 18.78
C PHE A 437 7.41 -21.64 17.85
N ALA A 438 7.93 -20.53 18.39
CA ALA A 438 8.62 -19.51 17.61
C ALA A 438 9.86 -20.05 16.89
N GLU A 439 10.67 -20.87 17.58
CA GLU A 439 11.81 -21.55 16.97
C GLU A 439 11.40 -22.46 15.80
N ASN A 440 10.26 -23.14 15.91
CA ASN A 440 9.74 -24.00 14.85
C ASN A 440 9.14 -23.23 13.67
N VAL A 441 8.40 -22.15 13.91
CA VAL A 441 7.77 -21.34 12.84
C VAL A 441 8.82 -20.62 12.01
N MET A 442 9.79 -19.98 12.68
CA MET A 442 10.84 -19.22 11.99
C MET A 442 11.88 -20.10 11.27
N THR A 443 11.87 -21.42 11.48
CA THR A 443 12.76 -22.37 10.80
C THR A 443 12.09 -23.17 9.69
N LYS A 444 10.75 -23.13 9.58
CA LYS A 444 10.01 -24.18 8.87
C LYS A 444 10.06 -24.15 7.34
N ASP A 445 10.41 -23.05 6.68
CA ASP A 445 10.65 -22.98 5.24
C ASP A 445 11.48 -21.71 4.96
N SER A 446 12.80 -21.84 4.85
CA SER A 446 13.75 -20.72 4.77
C SER A 446 13.55 -19.79 3.56
N GLU A 447 12.66 -20.12 2.62
CA GLU A 447 12.31 -19.26 1.49
C GLU A 447 11.50 -18.02 1.91
N HIS A 448 10.68 -18.11 2.97
CA HIS A 448 9.90 -16.95 3.47
C HIS A 448 10.76 -15.97 4.28
N PHE A 449 11.91 -16.40 4.82
CA PHE A 449 12.77 -15.56 5.66
C PHE A 449 14.11 -15.22 4.98
N ALA A 450 14.26 -15.51 3.69
CA ALA A 450 15.44 -15.11 2.94
C ALA A 450 15.38 -13.59 2.66
N CYS A 451 16.32 -12.85 3.26
CA CYS A 451 16.55 -11.45 2.87
C CYS A 451 17.39 -11.43 1.60
N PRO A 452 17.00 -10.70 0.54
CA PRO A 452 17.90 -10.47 -0.57
C PRO A 452 19.12 -9.69 -0.07
N GLU A 453 20.30 -10.04 -0.59
CA GLU A 453 21.56 -9.36 -0.25
C GLU A 453 21.53 -7.90 -0.70
N TYR A 454 20.95 -7.64 -1.88
CA TYR A 454 20.75 -6.30 -2.44
C TYR A 454 19.27 -6.08 -2.79
N PRO A 455 18.63 -5.02 -2.28
CA PRO A 455 17.24 -4.73 -2.59
C PRO A 455 17.10 -4.33 -4.06
N LEU A 456 16.09 -4.86 -4.76
CA LEU A 456 15.88 -4.51 -6.16
C LEU A 456 15.28 -3.08 -6.31
N PRO A 457 15.66 -2.33 -7.36
CA PRO A 457 15.02 -1.05 -7.65
C PRO A 457 13.52 -1.22 -7.88
N ILE A 458 12.72 -0.25 -7.43
CA ILE A 458 11.26 -0.33 -7.54
C ILE A 458 10.84 0.20 -8.91
N PRO A 459 10.01 -0.54 -9.70
CA PRO A 459 9.44 0.01 -10.92
C PRO A 459 8.62 1.27 -10.63
N ARG A 460 8.81 2.32 -11.43
CA ARG A 460 8.01 3.56 -11.36
C ARG A 460 7.42 3.86 -12.72
N VAL A 461 6.24 3.32 -12.97
CA VAL A 461 5.59 3.37 -14.28
C VAL A 461 4.13 3.82 -14.18
N GLU A 462 3.67 4.52 -15.19
CA GLU A 462 2.26 4.66 -15.54
C GLU A 462 1.91 3.49 -16.47
N ALA A 463 1.39 2.39 -15.90
CA ALA A 463 1.08 1.17 -16.64
C ALA A 463 -0.37 1.14 -17.09
N LEU A 464 -0.59 1.13 -18.42
CA LEU A 464 -1.88 0.80 -19.02
C LEU A 464 -1.90 -0.68 -19.39
N VAL A 465 -2.71 -1.46 -18.69
CA VAL A 465 -2.88 -2.90 -18.94
C VAL A 465 -4.06 -3.10 -19.89
N VAL A 466 -3.84 -3.78 -21.01
CA VAL A 466 -4.89 -4.11 -21.98
C VAL A 466 -5.19 -5.60 -21.88
N LEU A 467 -6.47 -5.94 -21.68
CA LEU A 467 -6.94 -7.32 -21.62
C LEU A 467 -7.63 -7.70 -22.93
N ASP A 468 -7.24 -8.81 -23.56
CA ASP A 468 -7.87 -9.31 -24.78
C ASP A 468 -9.11 -10.21 -24.53
N GLY A 469 -9.35 -10.61 -23.28
CA GLY A 469 -10.48 -11.49 -22.92
C GLY A 469 -10.20 -12.98 -23.04
N SER A 470 -8.97 -13.37 -23.39
CA SER A 470 -8.53 -14.77 -23.41
C SER A 470 -8.51 -15.41 -22.02
N TRP A 471 -8.26 -14.61 -20.99
CA TRP A 471 -8.27 -15.06 -19.60
C TRP A 471 -9.68 -15.00 -19.00
N THR A 472 -9.94 -15.92 -18.06
CA THR A 472 -11.09 -15.78 -17.17
C THR A 472 -10.95 -14.51 -16.32
N THR A 473 -12.08 -13.98 -15.85
CA THR A 473 -12.08 -12.80 -14.95
C THR A 473 -11.20 -13.01 -13.72
N TRP A 474 -11.15 -14.24 -13.20
CA TRP A 474 -10.31 -14.61 -12.06
C TRP A 474 -8.82 -14.60 -12.38
N GLU A 475 -8.39 -15.23 -13.48
CA GLU A 475 -6.97 -15.23 -13.88
C GLU A 475 -6.47 -13.81 -14.15
N ALA A 476 -7.26 -12.99 -14.83
CA ALA A 476 -6.93 -11.59 -15.07
C ALA A 476 -6.83 -10.77 -13.77
N GLN A 477 -7.71 -11.02 -12.79
CA GLN A 477 -7.59 -10.41 -11.47
C GLN A 477 -6.27 -10.80 -10.80
N ARG A 478 -5.87 -12.07 -10.86
CA ARG A 478 -4.60 -12.54 -10.27
C ARG A 478 -3.41 -11.86 -10.94
N VAL A 479 -3.39 -11.80 -12.27
CA VAL A 479 -2.32 -11.12 -13.02
C VAL A 479 -2.28 -9.63 -12.67
N VAL A 480 -3.41 -8.94 -12.65
CA VAL A 480 -3.48 -7.53 -12.25
C VAL A 480 -3.06 -7.34 -10.80
N GLY A 481 -3.45 -8.22 -9.88
CA GLY A 481 -3.07 -8.17 -8.47
C GLY A 481 -1.57 -8.39 -8.23
N VAL A 482 -0.97 -9.38 -8.91
CA VAL A 482 0.48 -9.58 -8.89
C VAL A 482 1.19 -8.37 -9.49
N LEU A 483 0.72 -7.87 -10.64
CA LEU A 483 1.34 -6.73 -11.29
C LEU A 483 1.28 -5.48 -10.41
N ASP A 484 0.11 -5.16 -9.87
CA ASP A 484 -0.14 -4.02 -8.96
C ASP A 484 0.86 -4.00 -7.80
N ARG A 485 1.07 -5.15 -7.17
CA ARG A 485 2.06 -5.30 -6.09
C ARG A 485 3.49 -5.19 -6.60
N SER A 486 3.83 -5.90 -7.68
CA SER A 486 5.22 -6.00 -8.17
C SER A 486 5.75 -4.71 -8.77
N ILE A 487 4.89 -3.83 -9.27
CA ILE A 487 5.26 -2.48 -9.73
C ILE A 487 5.06 -1.41 -8.65
N ASP A 488 4.69 -1.81 -7.42
CA ASP A 488 4.45 -0.91 -6.30
C ASP A 488 3.43 0.20 -6.65
N VAL A 489 2.20 -0.20 -7.02
CA VAL A 489 1.11 0.76 -7.23
C VAL A 489 0.80 1.46 -5.91
N SER A 490 1.24 2.71 -5.82
CA SER A 490 1.13 3.52 -4.62
C SER A 490 1.23 4.98 -4.98
N GLU A 491 0.99 5.86 -4.00
CA GLU A 491 1.14 7.30 -4.21
C GLU A 491 2.58 7.70 -4.60
N PHE A 492 3.57 6.94 -4.11
CA PHE A 492 5.00 7.19 -4.32
C PHE A 492 5.62 6.36 -5.45
N GLY A 493 4.99 5.24 -5.81
CA GLY A 493 5.46 4.29 -6.80
C GLY A 493 4.76 4.44 -8.14
N SER A 494 4.20 3.36 -8.66
CA SER A 494 3.54 3.30 -9.97
C SER A 494 2.05 3.66 -9.94
N GLU A 495 1.48 3.86 -11.13
CA GLU A 495 0.02 3.95 -11.34
C GLU A 495 -0.40 2.86 -12.31
N ILE A 496 -1.59 2.28 -12.10
CA ILE A 496 -2.12 1.24 -12.98
C ILE A 496 -3.51 1.62 -13.49
N ALA A 497 -3.77 1.29 -14.76
CA ALA A 497 -5.09 1.36 -15.37
C ALA A 497 -5.35 0.07 -16.17
N VAL A 498 -6.62 -0.26 -16.39
CA VAL A 498 -7.02 -1.46 -17.16
C VAL A 498 -7.99 -1.07 -18.26
N MET A 499 -7.74 -1.51 -19.47
CA MET A 499 -8.51 -1.23 -20.68
C MET A 499 -9.00 -2.54 -21.32
N ASN A 500 -10.22 -2.49 -21.85
CA ASN A 500 -10.80 -3.54 -22.67
C ASN A 500 -10.14 -3.52 -24.06
N GLY A 501 -9.44 -4.59 -24.43
CA GLY A 501 -8.67 -4.68 -25.68
C GLY A 501 -9.50 -4.78 -26.96
N TYR A 502 -10.82 -4.98 -26.88
CA TYR A 502 -11.69 -4.99 -28.06
C TYR A 502 -12.35 -3.63 -28.33
N THR A 503 -12.82 -2.98 -27.25
CA THR A 503 -13.57 -1.72 -27.35
C THR A 503 -12.70 -0.48 -27.11
N GLY A 504 -11.55 -0.63 -26.47
CA GLY A 504 -10.71 0.48 -26.00
C GLY A 504 -11.28 1.20 -24.77
N ALA A 505 -12.37 0.71 -24.18
CA ALA A 505 -12.98 1.34 -23.02
C ALA A 505 -12.18 1.05 -21.73
N MET A 506 -12.09 2.06 -20.85
CA MET A 506 -11.44 1.90 -19.54
C MET A 506 -12.31 1.03 -18.62
N MET A 507 -11.76 -0.10 -18.18
CA MET A 507 -12.34 -0.94 -17.12
C MET A 507 -11.97 -0.37 -15.75
N VAL A 508 -10.73 0.11 -15.63
CA VAL A 508 -10.18 0.75 -14.43
C VAL A 508 -9.42 2.00 -14.86
N ASN A 509 -9.83 3.16 -14.36
CA ASN A 509 -9.07 4.41 -14.55
C ASN A 509 -7.75 4.34 -13.77
N PHE A 510 -6.76 5.15 -14.17
CA PHE A 510 -5.49 5.25 -13.45
C PHE A 510 -5.72 5.46 -11.95
N THR A 511 -5.14 4.56 -11.16
CA THR A 511 -5.23 4.56 -9.71
C THR A 511 -3.84 4.41 -9.10
N ARG A 512 -3.64 5.12 -7.98
CA ARG A 512 -2.48 5.01 -7.07
C ARG A 512 -2.83 4.21 -5.80
N LEU A 513 -4.06 3.76 -5.69
CA LEU A 513 -4.51 2.92 -4.57
C LEU A 513 -4.20 1.47 -4.91
N SER A 514 -3.23 0.88 -4.20
CA SER A 514 -2.88 -0.54 -4.33
C SER A 514 -4.13 -1.40 -4.24
N THR A 515 -4.18 -2.44 -5.07
CA THR A 515 -5.20 -3.49 -5.15
C THR A 515 -6.64 -3.04 -5.43
N TYR A 516 -6.91 -1.74 -5.58
CA TYR A 516 -8.20 -1.21 -6.03
C TYR A 516 -8.52 -1.63 -7.47
N SER A 517 -7.48 -1.78 -8.29
CA SER A 517 -7.56 -2.27 -9.66
C SER A 517 -8.22 -3.64 -9.74
N VAL A 518 -7.85 -4.57 -8.84
CA VAL A 518 -8.40 -5.92 -8.74
C VAL A 518 -9.91 -5.90 -8.48
N LEU A 519 -10.36 -5.08 -7.52
CA LEU A 519 -11.79 -4.96 -7.20
C LEU A 519 -12.63 -4.44 -8.36
N ARG A 520 -12.08 -3.49 -9.13
CA ARG A 520 -12.80 -2.90 -10.26
C ARG A 520 -12.85 -3.84 -11.46
N VAL A 521 -11.79 -4.62 -11.70
CA VAL A 521 -11.79 -5.67 -12.73
C VAL A 521 -12.87 -6.72 -12.42
N GLN A 522 -13.03 -7.11 -11.14
CA GLN A 522 -14.04 -8.08 -10.71
C GLN A 522 -15.48 -7.65 -11.03
N ASN A 523 -15.79 -6.37 -10.83
CA ASN A 523 -17.14 -5.85 -11.01
C ASN A 523 -17.39 -5.31 -12.43
N SER A 524 -16.47 -5.55 -13.38
CA SER A 524 -16.61 -5.05 -14.74
C SER A 524 -17.65 -5.86 -15.52
N THR A 525 -18.71 -5.19 -15.97
CA THR A 525 -19.70 -5.75 -16.89
C THR A 525 -19.26 -5.70 -18.35
N ASN A 526 -18.17 -4.99 -18.66
CA ASN A 526 -17.63 -4.79 -20.00
C ASN A 526 -16.38 -5.66 -20.22
N TRP A 527 -16.55 -6.99 -20.18
CA TRP A 527 -15.45 -7.93 -20.41
C TRP A 527 -15.03 -7.97 -21.90
N PRO A 528 -13.74 -7.94 -22.23
CA PRO A 528 -13.27 -8.04 -23.62
C PRO A 528 -13.61 -9.40 -24.24
N ILE A 529 -13.90 -9.40 -25.54
CA ILE A 529 -14.17 -10.61 -26.35
C ILE A 529 -13.04 -10.97 -27.32
N GLY A 530 -11.99 -10.15 -27.36
CA GLY A 530 -10.85 -10.27 -28.24
C GLY A 530 -9.94 -9.04 -28.17
N LEU A 531 -8.98 -8.96 -29.09
CA LEU A 531 -8.08 -7.82 -29.26
C LEU A 531 -8.34 -7.12 -30.60
N ASP A 532 -8.74 -5.86 -30.55
CA ASP A 532 -8.72 -4.92 -31.67
C ASP A 532 -7.57 -3.93 -31.44
N LEU A 533 -6.42 -4.25 -32.01
CA LEU A 533 -5.18 -3.51 -31.76
C LEU A 533 -5.25 -2.08 -32.30
N GLU A 534 -5.90 -1.87 -33.46
CA GLU A 534 -6.08 -0.54 -34.04
C GLU A 534 -6.87 0.36 -33.09
N LYS A 535 -8.03 -0.11 -32.61
CA LYS A 535 -8.85 0.64 -31.64
C LYS A 535 -8.13 0.85 -30.32
N THR A 536 -7.47 -0.19 -29.80
CA THR A 536 -6.73 -0.12 -28.54
C THR A 536 -5.66 0.97 -28.60
N ILE A 537 -4.83 1.00 -29.65
CA ILE A 537 -3.79 2.01 -29.82
C ILE A 537 -4.42 3.40 -29.95
N ARG A 538 -5.50 3.53 -30.74
CA ARG A 538 -6.24 4.79 -30.93
C ARG A 538 -6.78 5.34 -29.61
N GLU A 539 -7.41 4.52 -28.77
CA GLU A 539 -7.98 4.95 -27.49
C GLU A 539 -6.90 5.19 -26.43
N ALA A 540 -5.84 4.37 -26.38
CA ALA A 540 -4.68 4.62 -25.54
C ALA A 540 -4.02 5.97 -25.86
N LYS A 541 -3.89 6.31 -27.16
CA LYS A 541 -3.38 7.61 -27.63
C LYS A 541 -4.20 8.76 -27.05
N LYS A 542 -5.53 8.69 -27.23
CA LYS A 542 -6.47 9.71 -26.74
C LYS A 542 -6.38 9.87 -25.23
N MET A 543 -6.32 8.75 -24.50
CA MET A 543 -6.23 8.74 -23.05
C MET A 543 -4.93 9.39 -22.55
N PHE A 544 -3.77 9.02 -23.07
CA PHE A 544 -2.49 9.62 -22.64
C PHE A 544 -2.40 11.11 -22.98
N LEU A 545 -2.87 11.52 -24.17
CA LEU A 545 -2.94 12.93 -24.54
C LEU A 545 -3.88 13.71 -23.63
N HIS A 546 -5.05 13.15 -23.30
CA HIS A 546 -5.99 13.75 -22.36
C HIS A 546 -5.36 13.90 -20.97
N LYS A 547 -4.72 12.85 -20.45
CA LYS A 547 -4.04 12.87 -19.15
C LYS A 547 -2.98 13.97 -19.10
N ARG A 548 -2.14 14.08 -20.14
CA ARG A 548 -1.15 15.18 -20.25
C ARG A 548 -1.79 16.56 -20.29
N ALA A 549 -2.89 16.72 -21.01
CA ALA A 549 -3.61 18.00 -21.07
C ALA A 549 -4.17 18.39 -19.69
N VAL A 550 -4.68 17.43 -18.92
CA VAL A 550 -5.18 17.66 -17.56
C VAL A 550 -4.04 18.01 -16.59
N GLN A 551 -2.90 17.30 -16.68
CA GLN A 551 -1.71 17.60 -15.89
C GLN A 551 -1.21 19.03 -16.16
N ALA A 552 -1.12 19.41 -17.44
CA ALA A 552 -0.74 20.75 -17.84
C ALA A 552 -1.65 21.83 -17.26
N ARG A 553 -2.98 21.61 -17.22
CA ARG A 553 -3.95 22.55 -16.63
C ARG A 553 -3.78 22.74 -15.14
N ARG A 554 -3.46 21.67 -14.41
CA ARG A 554 -3.25 21.73 -12.96
C ARG A 554 -1.94 22.42 -12.58
N GLY A 555 -1.13 22.81 -13.57
CA GLY A 555 0.23 23.27 -13.34
C GLY A 555 1.11 22.15 -12.76
N GLU A 556 0.70 20.89 -12.95
CA GLU A 556 1.52 19.73 -12.58
C GLU A 556 2.66 19.66 -13.61
N ASN A 557 3.88 19.89 -13.12
CA ASN A 557 5.15 20.02 -13.83
C ASN A 557 5.24 19.15 -15.11
N VAL A 558 4.94 19.73 -16.29
CA VAL A 558 4.86 19.01 -17.59
C VAL A 558 6.22 18.83 -18.27
N ALA A 559 7.27 19.43 -17.72
CA ALA A 559 8.64 19.39 -18.25
C ALA A 559 9.32 18.01 -18.12
N ALA A 560 8.90 17.24 -17.12
CA ALA A 560 9.34 15.86 -16.92
C ALA A 560 8.24 15.11 -16.15
N ALA A 561 8.27 13.78 -16.20
CA ALA A 561 7.42 12.97 -15.33
C ALA A 561 8.28 12.10 -14.42
N SER A 562 7.86 11.90 -13.18
CA SER A 562 8.52 11.02 -12.20
C SER A 562 8.42 9.53 -12.55
N ARG A 563 7.58 9.19 -13.53
CA ARG A 563 7.25 7.82 -13.93
C ARG A 563 7.53 7.63 -15.42
N GLY A 564 8.04 6.45 -15.77
CA GLY A 564 8.01 5.98 -17.15
C GLY A 564 6.59 5.64 -17.57
N THR A 565 6.32 5.49 -18.86
CA THR A 565 4.97 5.12 -19.34
C THR A 565 5.02 3.85 -20.16
N ALA A 566 4.15 2.91 -19.84
CA ALA A 566 4.12 1.60 -20.46
C ALA A 566 2.69 1.18 -20.81
N VAL A 567 2.52 0.56 -21.98
CA VAL A 567 1.31 -0.17 -22.36
C VAL A 567 1.66 -1.65 -22.34
N VAL A 568 0.99 -2.41 -21.48
CA VAL A 568 1.16 -3.86 -21.37
C VAL A 568 -0.06 -4.53 -21.99
N VAL A 569 0.13 -5.17 -23.14
CA VAL A 569 -0.94 -5.88 -23.85
C VAL A 569 -0.87 -7.35 -23.49
N LEU A 570 -1.87 -7.81 -22.75
CA LEU A 570 -2.02 -9.20 -22.33
C LEU A 570 -2.90 -9.91 -23.35
N ALA A 571 -2.24 -10.63 -24.27
CA ALA A 571 -2.85 -11.18 -25.47
C ALA A 571 -2.40 -12.62 -25.76
N PRO A 572 -2.56 -13.56 -24.81
CA PRO A 572 -2.00 -14.90 -24.93
C PRO A 572 -2.57 -15.69 -26.13
N SER A 573 -3.85 -15.47 -26.48
CA SER A 573 -4.53 -16.20 -27.57
C SER A 573 -5.01 -15.31 -28.72
N ALA A 574 -4.61 -14.04 -28.74
CA ALA A 574 -5.01 -13.11 -29.78
C ALA A 574 -4.53 -13.56 -31.16
N THR A 575 -5.43 -13.52 -32.14
CA THR A 575 -5.12 -13.67 -33.56
C THR A 575 -5.60 -12.42 -34.27
N ILE A 576 -4.72 -11.78 -35.05
CA ILE A 576 -5.02 -10.50 -35.70
C ILE A 576 -4.98 -10.70 -37.21
N SER A 577 -6.02 -10.25 -37.90
CA SER A 577 -6.04 -10.29 -39.37
C SER A 577 -5.04 -9.28 -39.98
N GLN A 578 -4.53 -9.59 -41.17
CA GLN A 578 -3.52 -8.75 -41.83
C GLN A 578 -4.00 -7.32 -42.12
N SER A 579 -5.30 -7.14 -42.43
CA SER A 579 -5.88 -5.81 -42.66
C SER A 579 -5.87 -4.96 -41.39
N VAL A 580 -6.27 -5.55 -40.26
CA VAL A 580 -6.25 -4.89 -38.94
C VAL A 580 -4.81 -4.57 -38.52
N LEU A 581 -3.85 -5.48 -38.77
CA LEU A 581 -2.44 -5.22 -38.51
C LEU A 581 -1.93 -4.01 -39.29
N ASN A 582 -2.28 -3.88 -40.58
CA ASN A 582 -1.84 -2.75 -41.39
C ASN A 582 -2.43 -1.42 -40.90
N ASN A 583 -3.71 -1.38 -40.52
CA ASN A 583 -4.29 -0.17 -39.94
C ASN A 583 -3.68 0.17 -38.58
N ALA A 584 -3.45 -0.84 -37.74
CA ALA A 584 -2.79 -0.67 -36.46
C ALA A 584 -1.37 -0.12 -36.61
N LYS A 585 -0.63 -0.50 -37.65
CA LYS A 585 0.71 0.07 -37.95
C LYS A 585 0.64 1.57 -38.20
N GLU A 586 -0.32 2.04 -39.01
CA GLU A 586 -0.45 3.47 -39.28
C GLU A 586 -0.85 4.23 -38.01
N GLU A 587 -1.79 3.69 -37.24
CA GLU A 587 -2.20 4.29 -35.97
C GLU A 587 -1.05 4.31 -34.95
N PHE A 588 -0.21 3.28 -34.93
CA PHE A 588 0.98 3.20 -34.07
C PHE A 588 2.05 4.22 -34.47
N ARG A 589 2.30 4.44 -35.77
CA ARG A 589 3.23 5.50 -36.21
C ARG A 589 2.77 6.87 -35.75
N LEU A 590 1.47 7.15 -35.86
CA LEU A 590 0.88 8.38 -35.34
C LEU A 590 1.01 8.47 -33.82
N PHE A 591 0.72 7.38 -33.11
CA PHE A 591 0.90 7.28 -31.67
C PHE A 591 2.34 7.63 -31.26
N HIS A 592 3.32 6.95 -31.84
CA HIS A 592 4.73 7.10 -31.48
C HIS A 592 5.26 8.50 -31.81
N SER A 593 4.78 9.13 -32.88
CA SER A 593 5.15 10.51 -33.21
C SER A 593 4.72 11.54 -32.15
N LEU A 594 3.64 11.26 -31.42
CA LEU A 594 3.08 12.15 -30.39
C LEU A 594 3.51 11.76 -28.97
N LEU A 595 3.76 10.47 -28.74
CA LEU A 595 4.05 9.84 -27.45
C LEU A 595 5.28 8.92 -27.56
N PRO A 596 6.47 9.44 -27.96
CA PRO A 596 7.66 8.61 -28.22
C PRO A 596 8.27 7.98 -26.96
N ASP A 597 7.87 8.46 -25.78
CA ASP A 597 8.31 7.96 -24.48
C ASP A 597 7.53 6.73 -23.98
N VAL A 598 6.40 6.40 -24.63
CA VAL A 598 5.56 5.27 -24.19
C VAL A 598 6.11 3.97 -24.77
N ARG A 599 6.44 3.03 -23.89
CA ARG A 599 6.91 1.69 -24.26
C ARG A 599 5.72 0.72 -24.36
N PHE A 600 5.77 -0.18 -25.34
CA PHE A 600 4.78 -1.26 -25.47
C PHE A 600 5.44 -2.57 -25.10
N PHE A 601 4.71 -3.38 -24.33
CA PHE A 601 5.08 -4.74 -23.96
C PHE A 601 3.94 -5.67 -24.33
N PHE A 602 4.26 -6.80 -24.94
CA PHE A 602 3.27 -7.79 -25.35
C PHE A 602 3.52 -9.11 -24.63
N VAL A 603 2.50 -9.62 -23.96
CA VAL A 603 2.52 -10.95 -23.34
C VAL A 603 1.68 -11.88 -24.22
N VAL A 604 2.34 -12.77 -24.96
CA VAL A 604 1.73 -13.57 -26.04
C VAL A 604 2.17 -15.03 -25.94
N SER A 605 1.29 -15.97 -26.30
CA SER A 605 1.65 -17.41 -26.35
C SER A 605 1.89 -17.92 -27.77
N ARG A 606 1.40 -17.20 -28.79
CA ARG A 606 1.50 -17.58 -30.22
C ARG A 606 1.68 -16.32 -31.07
N ASN A 607 2.15 -16.49 -32.30
CA ASN A 607 2.24 -15.44 -33.33
C ASN A 607 2.96 -14.17 -32.83
N LYS A 608 4.10 -14.33 -32.16
CA LYS A 608 4.86 -13.19 -31.63
C LYS A 608 5.34 -12.23 -32.73
N GLU A 609 5.52 -12.77 -33.93
CA GLU A 609 5.99 -12.07 -35.12
C GLU A 609 5.04 -10.93 -35.54
N ASP A 610 3.73 -11.08 -35.29
CA ASP A 610 2.72 -10.07 -35.63
C ASP A 610 2.94 -8.76 -34.86
N PHE A 611 3.63 -8.84 -33.71
CA PHE A 611 3.82 -7.73 -32.78
C PHE A 611 5.18 -7.02 -32.90
N TYR A 612 6.11 -7.52 -33.72
CA TYR A 612 7.49 -7.00 -33.81
C TYR A 612 7.59 -5.52 -34.17
N GLN A 613 6.62 -5.00 -34.91
CA GLN A 613 6.58 -3.60 -35.36
C GLN A 613 6.01 -2.61 -34.33
N PHE A 614 5.47 -3.10 -33.21
CA PHE A 614 4.82 -2.28 -32.18
C PHE A 614 5.69 -2.11 -30.94
N VAL A 615 6.93 -2.60 -30.95
CA VAL A 615 7.87 -2.57 -29.83
C VAL A 615 9.22 -1.97 -30.24
N GLU A 616 10.04 -1.57 -29.26
CA GLU A 616 11.36 -1.01 -29.53
C GLU A 616 12.38 -2.15 -29.76
N ASP A 617 12.33 -3.21 -28.95
CA ASP A 617 13.14 -4.43 -29.13
C ASP A 617 12.27 -5.70 -29.07
N PRO A 618 12.02 -6.38 -30.21
CA PRO A 618 11.22 -7.60 -30.26
C PRO A 618 11.73 -8.77 -29.42
N ASN A 619 13.02 -8.84 -29.12
CA ASN A 619 13.59 -9.95 -28.32
C ASN A 619 13.36 -9.76 -26.81
N VAL A 620 13.08 -8.53 -26.40
CA VAL A 620 13.07 -8.10 -24.98
C VAL A 620 11.67 -7.67 -24.55
N ASP A 621 10.97 -6.91 -25.40
CA ASP A 621 9.68 -6.29 -25.11
C ASP A 621 8.48 -7.23 -25.36
N ILE A 622 8.71 -8.35 -26.05
CA ILE A 622 7.71 -9.39 -26.29
C ILE A 622 8.00 -10.60 -25.41
N ILE A 623 7.10 -10.85 -24.46
CA ILE A 623 7.23 -11.88 -23.44
C ILE A 623 6.42 -13.08 -23.87
N HIS A 624 7.13 -14.13 -24.27
CA HIS A 624 6.51 -15.38 -24.68
C HIS A 624 6.09 -16.23 -23.48
N VAL A 625 4.79 -16.56 -23.40
CA VAL A 625 4.23 -17.46 -22.38
C VAL A 625 4.40 -18.90 -22.86
N ALA A 626 5.49 -19.54 -22.42
CA ALA A 626 5.82 -20.93 -22.79
C ALA A 626 5.13 -21.99 -21.89
N SER A 627 4.83 -21.64 -20.63
CA SER A 627 4.11 -22.47 -19.67
C SER A 627 2.93 -21.67 -19.10
N ASN A 628 1.95 -22.37 -18.52
CA ASN A 628 0.83 -21.73 -17.81
C ASN A 628 1.23 -21.16 -16.43
N GLU A 629 2.53 -21.20 -16.08
CA GLU A 629 3.02 -20.70 -14.80
C GLU A 629 3.12 -19.17 -14.85
N MET A 630 2.22 -18.52 -14.10
CA MET A 630 2.12 -17.07 -14.00
C MET A 630 3.44 -16.41 -13.60
N ASP A 631 4.13 -16.99 -12.62
CA ASP A 631 5.29 -16.37 -11.98
C ASP A 631 6.46 -16.17 -12.97
N SER A 632 6.65 -17.09 -13.91
CA SER A 632 7.77 -17.06 -14.87
C SER A 632 7.70 -15.88 -15.84
N TYR A 633 6.53 -15.61 -16.44
CA TYR A 633 6.38 -14.47 -17.34
C TYR A 633 6.18 -13.15 -16.59
N MET A 634 5.58 -13.18 -15.40
CA MET A 634 5.42 -11.99 -14.57
C MET A 634 6.76 -11.44 -14.08
N LEU A 635 7.70 -12.31 -13.70
CA LEU A 635 9.05 -11.89 -13.33
C LEU A 635 9.74 -11.11 -14.46
N LYS A 636 9.70 -11.65 -15.68
CA LYS A 636 10.25 -11.00 -16.89
C LYS A 636 9.56 -9.67 -17.17
N LEU A 637 8.24 -9.61 -17.08
CA LEU A 637 7.48 -8.38 -17.29
C LEU A 637 7.88 -7.29 -16.29
N VAL A 638 7.96 -7.63 -15.01
CA VAL A 638 8.32 -6.69 -13.94
C VAL A 638 9.76 -6.18 -14.14
N GLU A 639 10.68 -7.05 -14.52
CA GLU A 639 12.05 -6.67 -14.89
C GLU A 639 12.07 -5.66 -16.04
N ARG A 640 11.26 -5.87 -17.08
CA ARG A 640 11.15 -4.90 -18.20
C ARG A 640 10.54 -3.57 -17.77
N LEU A 641 9.49 -3.60 -16.95
CA LEU A 641 8.85 -2.39 -16.44
C LEU A 641 9.80 -1.58 -15.54
N ARG A 642 10.67 -2.25 -14.78
CA ARG A 642 11.73 -1.60 -13.99
C ARG A 642 12.71 -0.81 -14.86
N ALA A 643 13.00 -1.31 -16.06
CA ALA A 643 13.92 -0.68 -17.00
C ALA A 643 13.32 0.54 -17.74
N VAL A 644 11.99 0.75 -17.67
CA VAL A 644 11.35 1.90 -18.34
C VAL A 644 11.82 3.20 -17.69
N PRO A 645 12.45 4.12 -18.45
CA PRO A 645 12.94 5.38 -17.90
C PRO A 645 11.80 6.40 -17.72
N ALA A 646 11.96 7.29 -16.75
CA ALA A 646 11.19 8.52 -16.65
C ALA A 646 11.43 9.41 -17.87
N ARG A 647 10.48 10.28 -18.22
CA ARG A 647 10.57 11.12 -19.42
C ARG A 647 10.92 12.56 -19.10
N ILE A 648 11.72 13.17 -19.96
CA ILE A 648 11.88 14.64 -20.05
C ILE A 648 11.31 15.05 -21.41
N LEU A 649 10.27 15.88 -21.40
CA LEU A 649 9.55 16.27 -22.60
C LEU A 649 9.18 17.75 -22.56
N PRO A 650 9.09 18.41 -23.72
CA PRO A 650 8.57 19.77 -23.75
C PRO A 650 7.15 19.83 -23.18
N PRO A 651 6.78 20.94 -22.52
CA PRO A 651 5.42 21.16 -22.06
C PRO A 651 4.43 21.09 -23.22
N MET A 652 3.23 20.58 -22.94
CA MET A 652 2.20 20.38 -23.97
C MET A 652 1.71 21.72 -24.53
N CYS A 653 1.59 21.81 -25.86
CA CYS A 653 1.15 23.03 -26.52
C CYS A 653 -0.37 23.20 -26.44
N PRO A 654 -0.88 24.45 -26.27
CA PRO A 654 -2.32 24.72 -26.25
C PRO A 654 -3.07 24.36 -27.54
N SER A 655 -2.41 24.33 -28.70
CA SER A 655 -3.02 23.99 -30.00
C SER A 655 -3.49 22.54 -30.09
N LEU A 656 -2.69 21.59 -29.58
CA LEU A 656 -3.02 20.16 -29.56
C LEU A 656 -4.24 19.83 -28.67
N VAL A 657 -4.58 20.71 -27.72
CA VAL A 657 -5.79 20.59 -26.90
C VAL A 657 -7.04 20.96 -27.71
N LYS A 658 -6.93 21.93 -28.63
CA LYS A 658 -8.06 22.43 -29.45
C LYS A 658 -8.54 21.42 -30.50
N ASP A 659 -7.64 20.60 -31.04
CA ASP A 659 -7.93 19.61 -32.09
C ASP A 659 -8.27 18.21 -31.54
N SER A 660 -8.16 18.01 -30.22
CA SER A 660 -8.69 16.80 -29.60
C SER A 660 -10.23 16.79 -29.67
N PHE A 661 -10.87 15.63 -29.79
CA PHE A 661 -12.34 15.50 -29.79
C PHE A 661 -13.00 16.14 -28.53
N PHE A 662 -12.22 16.36 -27.47
CA PHE A 662 -12.61 17.04 -26.24
C PHE A 662 -12.42 18.57 -26.27
N GLY A 663 -11.93 19.13 -27.37
CA GLY A 663 -11.64 20.56 -27.55
C GLY A 663 -12.86 21.47 -27.36
N GLN A 664 -14.09 20.94 -27.52
CA GLN A 664 -15.32 21.69 -27.22
C GLN A 664 -15.62 21.78 -25.72
N ALA A 665 -15.39 20.71 -24.93
CA ALA A 665 -15.54 20.74 -23.47
C ALA A 665 -14.38 21.50 -22.77
N LEU A 666 -13.23 21.58 -23.43
CA LEU A 666 -12.02 22.19 -22.90
C LEU A 666 -11.87 23.69 -23.23
N LYS A 667 -12.79 24.26 -24.05
CA LYS A 667 -12.75 25.65 -24.55
C LYS A 667 -13.05 26.73 -23.50
N GLU A 668 -13.84 26.43 -22.47
CA GLU A 668 -14.35 27.45 -21.53
C GLU A 668 -13.42 27.79 -20.34
N TRP A 669 -12.33 27.04 -20.14
CA TRP A 669 -11.62 27.07 -18.84
C TRP A 669 -10.08 27.09 -18.93
N MET A 670 -9.49 27.78 -19.91
CA MET A 670 -8.03 28.03 -19.93
C MET A 670 -7.70 29.44 -19.46
N PRO A 671 -7.37 29.64 -18.16
CA PRO A 671 -6.43 30.65 -17.76
C PRO A 671 -5.03 30.02 -17.58
N VAL A 672 -4.02 30.88 -17.65
CA VAL A 672 -2.66 30.73 -17.11
C VAL A 672 -1.60 30.22 -18.09
N GLU A 673 -0.61 31.09 -18.29
CA GLU A 673 0.71 30.81 -18.85
C GLU A 673 1.30 29.53 -18.25
N PRO A 674 1.95 28.66 -19.04
CA PRO A 674 2.60 27.48 -18.49
C PRO A 674 3.58 27.89 -17.40
N LYS A 675 3.35 27.45 -16.15
CA LYS A 675 4.39 27.50 -15.10
C LYS A 675 5.63 26.85 -15.70
N GLY A 676 6.77 27.55 -15.60
CA GLY A 676 8.01 27.20 -16.32
C GLY A 676 8.47 25.76 -16.09
N PRO A 677 9.50 25.30 -16.81
CA PRO A 677 9.85 23.88 -16.93
C PRO A 677 10.48 23.24 -15.68
N LEU A 678 10.16 23.71 -14.47
CA LEU A 678 10.66 23.19 -13.21
C LEU A 678 9.87 21.94 -12.80
N PHE A 679 10.57 20.84 -12.56
CA PHE A 679 10.02 19.57 -12.10
C PHE A 679 10.76 19.12 -10.84
N GLU A 680 10.05 18.77 -9.78
CA GLU A 680 10.64 18.28 -8.53
C GLU A 680 10.40 16.77 -8.38
N ASP A 681 11.41 16.03 -7.92
CA ASP A 681 11.33 14.60 -7.63
C ASP A 681 12.31 14.21 -6.51
N TYR A 682 12.18 12.95 -6.07
CA TYR A 682 12.90 12.37 -4.95
C TYR A 682 13.58 11.06 -5.37
N VAL A 683 14.85 10.93 -5.02
CA VAL A 683 15.66 9.73 -5.27
C VAL A 683 16.09 9.10 -3.94
N SER A 684 16.06 7.76 -3.89
CA SER A 684 16.48 6.98 -2.72
C SER A 684 17.86 6.35 -2.97
N VAL A 685 18.56 5.98 -1.90
CA VAL A 685 19.89 5.33 -1.97
C VAL A 685 19.89 4.10 -2.88
N ASP A 686 18.97 3.17 -2.66
CA ASP A 686 18.91 1.90 -3.40
C ASP A 686 17.90 1.93 -4.57
N ASP A 687 17.52 3.11 -5.07
CA ASP A 687 16.57 3.26 -6.17
C ASP A 687 16.97 4.41 -7.10
N PRO A 688 17.99 4.20 -7.94
CA PRO A 688 18.46 5.23 -8.85
C PRO A 688 17.42 5.57 -9.91
N ARG A 689 17.41 6.84 -10.33
CA ARG A 689 16.45 7.38 -11.30
C ARG A 689 17.08 7.50 -12.67
N ILE A 690 16.41 6.96 -13.68
CA ILE A 690 16.78 7.14 -15.08
C ILE A 690 15.76 8.04 -15.76
N TYR A 691 16.25 9.09 -16.40
CA TYR A 691 15.47 9.98 -17.26
C TYR A 691 15.91 9.83 -18.71
N LYS A 692 14.96 9.86 -19.65
CA LYS A 692 15.20 9.78 -21.11
C LYS A 692 14.62 11.02 -21.80
N ILE A 693 15.42 11.64 -22.65
CA ILE A 693 14.95 12.52 -23.73
C ILE A 693 14.88 11.67 -24.99
N PRO A 694 13.69 11.44 -25.57
CA PRO A 694 13.57 10.69 -26.80
C PRO A 694 14.19 11.43 -27.99
N LYS A 695 14.61 10.66 -29.00
CA LYS A 695 15.33 11.18 -30.18
C LYS A 695 14.46 12.16 -30.99
N GLU A 696 13.14 11.97 -30.98
CA GLU A 696 12.14 12.80 -31.65
C GLU A 696 12.21 14.27 -31.19
N GLN A 697 12.57 14.52 -29.93
CA GLN A 697 12.73 15.86 -29.35
C GLN A 697 14.10 16.49 -29.62
N LEU A 698 15.07 15.72 -30.14
CA LEU A 698 16.44 16.16 -30.37
C LEU A 698 16.71 16.49 -31.85
N VAL A 699 16.05 15.80 -32.79
CA VAL A 699 16.26 15.98 -34.23
C VAL A 699 15.98 17.43 -34.65
N GLY A 700 16.97 18.05 -35.30
CA GLY A 700 16.90 19.44 -35.79
C GLY A 700 17.06 20.52 -34.71
N THR A 701 17.42 20.15 -33.48
CA THR A 701 17.70 21.13 -32.41
C THR A 701 19.16 21.58 -32.46
N SER A 702 19.40 22.88 -32.29
CA SER A 702 20.75 23.46 -32.29
C SER A 702 21.39 23.45 -30.91
N LYS A 703 20.60 23.64 -29.84
CA LYS A 703 21.08 23.68 -28.46
C LYS A 703 19.99 23.21 -27.51
N VAL A 704 20.34 22.31 -26.59
CA VAL A 704 19.48 21.81 -25.51
C VAL A 704 20.19 22.04 -24.20
N SER A 705 19.49 22.57 -23.19
CA SER A 705 20.04 22.74 -21.85
C SER A 705 19.20 22.05 -20.79
N ILE A 706 19.82 21.22 -19.95
CA ILE A 706 19.16 20.53 -18.82
C ILE A 706 19.85 20.91 -17.52
N THR A 707 19.11 21.44 -16.57
CA THR A 707 19.61 21.87 -15.24
C THR A 707 19.04 20.97 -14.17
N PHE A 708 19.92 20.38 -13.35
CA PHE A 708 19.57 19.66 -12.13
C PHE A 708 20.01 20.48 -10.92
N LYS A 709 19.13 20.67 -9.95
CA LYS A 709 19.40 21.41 -8.72
C LYS A 709 19.06 20.55 -7.50
N ASN A 710 20.05 20.34 -6.64
CA ASN A 710 19.92 19.55 -5.42
C ASN A 710 19.36 20.42 -4.27
N ALA A 711 18.35 19.93 -3.55
CA ALA A 711 17.65 20.65 -2.50
C ALA A 711 18.31 20.60 -1.10
N ASN A 712 19.60 20.25 -1.04
CA ASN A 712 20.41 20.24 0.19
C ASN A 712 19.99 19.16 1.20
N TYR A 713 19.59 17.99 0.70
CA TYR A 713 19.17 16.82 1.52
C TYR A 713 20.23 15.73 1.58
N GLY A 714 21.40 16.00 0.99
CA GLY A 714 22.49 15.06 0.78
C GLY A 714 23.20 15.35 -0.54
N ASP A 715 24.05 14.43 -0.95
CA ASP A 715 24.86 14.53 -2.17
C ASP A 715 24.36 13.54 -3.23
N LEU A 716 24.39 13.98 -4.49
CA LEU A 716 23.93 13.22 -5.64
C LEU A 716 25.08 12.97 -6.61
N ILE A 717 25.01 11.86 -7.34
CA ILE A 717 25.82 11.61 -8.53
C ILE A 717 24.89 11.67 -9.74
N LEU A 718 25.27 12.50 -10.71
CA LEU A 718 24.52 12.76 -11.93
C LEU A 718 25.33 12.31 -13.14
N CYS A 719 24.83 11.34 -13.88
CA CYS A 719 25.48 10.83 -15.08
C CYS A 719 24.68 11.13 -16.35
N ILE A 720 25.39 11.28 -17.48
CA ILE A 720 24.81 11.47 -18.82
C ILE A 720 25.35 10.40 -19.78
N SER A 721 24.48 9.85 -20.63
CA SER A 721 24.82 8.83 -21.63
C SER A 721 23.95 8.91 -22.89
N ARG A 722 24.43 8.32 -24.00
CA ARG A 722 23.66 8.04 -25.24
C ARG A 722 23.10 6.60 -25.28
N THR A 723 23.52 5.75 -24.36
CA THR A 723 23.03 4.37 -24.20
C THR A 723 22.23 4.24 -22.90
N PRO A 724 21.26 3.31 -22.82
CA PRO A 724 20.51 3.06 -21.59
C PRO A 724 21.47 2.70 -20.44
N PRO A 725 21.43 3.42 -19.31
CA PRO A 725 22.27 3.10 -18.15
C PRO A 725 21.72 1.90 -17.38
N GLU A 726 22.61 1.08 -16.81
CA GLU A 726 22.25 -0.02 -15.94
C GLU A 726 21.96 0.50 -14.51
N ARG A 727 20.79 0.16 -13.96
CA ARG A 727 20.43 0.57 -12.58
C ARG A 727 21.26 -0.18 -11.54
N GLU A 728 21.55 -1.44 -11.79
CA GLU A 728 22.16 -2.38 -10.83
C GLU A 728 23.68 -2.23 -10.70
N LYS A 729 24.31 -1.49 -11.61
CA LYS A 729 25.75 -1.23 -11.54
C LYS A 729 26.09 -0.41 -10.29
N GLU A 730 27.17 -0.79 -9.59
CA GLU A 730 27.69 -0.04 -8.46
C GLU A 730 27.99 1.42 -8.85
N SER A 731 27.77 2.33 -7.90
CA SER A 731 28.14 3.74 -8.09
C SER A 731 29.64 3.83 -8.39
N PRO A 732 30.06 4.62 -9.39
CA PRO A 732 31.48 4.81 -9.65
C PRO A 732 32.14 5.42 -8.40
N PRO A 733 33.38 5.00 -8.06
CA PRO A 733 34.07 5.57 -6.91
C PRO A 733 34.26 7.07 -7.11
N LEU A 734 34.28 7.84 -6.02
CA LEU A 734 34.53 9.29 -6.03
C LEU A 734 35.74 9.70 -6.89
N SER A 735 36.77 8.87 -6.93
CA SER A 735 37.98 9.07 -7.73
C SER A 735 37.77 8.95 -9.24
N ALA A 736 36.71 8.27 -9.68
CA ALA A 736 36.32 8.15 -11.08
C ALA A 736 35.32 9.24 -11.52
N LEU A 737 34.82 10.05 -10.58
CA LEU A 737 33.93 11.17 -10.89
C LEU A 737 34.71 12.30 -11.55
N GLN A 738 34.16 12.82 -12.65
CA GLN A 738 34.75 13.95 -13.36
C GLN A 738 34.32 15.25 -12.70
N THR A 739 35.13 16.30 -12.85
CA THR A 739 34.67 17.65 -12.53
C THR A 739 33.61 18.08 -13.55
N PRO A 740 32.51 18.73 -13.12
CA PRO A 740 31.49 19.21 -14.03
C PRO A 740 32.13 20.15 -15.08
N PRO A 741 31.94 19.92 -16.39
CA PRO A 741 32.56 20.76 -17.41
C PRO A 741 31.99 22.18 -17.34
N GLU A 742 32.86 23.20 -17.34
CA GLU A 742 32.46 24.61 -17.44
C GLU A 742 32.05 25.02 -18.87
N HIS A 743 32.36 24.18 -19.87
CA HIS A 743 32.13 24.44 -21.28
C HIS A 743 31.02 23.54 -21.88
N GLU A 744 30.43 23.97 -23.00
CA GLU A 744 29.40 23.22 -23.72
C GLU A 744 29.87 21.82 -24.14
N LEU A 745 29.02 20.81 -23.92
CA LEU A 745 29.17 19.46 -24.46
C LEU A 745 28.85 19.51 -25.97
N ARG A 746 29.86 19.82 -26.79
CA ARG A 746 29.76 19.72 -28.25
C ARG A 746 29.69 18.26 -28.66
N SER A 747 28.59 17.87 -29.32
CA SER A 747 28.30 16.51 -29.79
C SER A 747 28.71 15.43 -28.79
N LEU A 748 27.81 15.02 -27.89
CA LEU A 748 27.93 13.73 -27.20
C LEU A 748 28.05 12.66 -28.29
N GLY A 749 29.29 12.28 -28.65
CA GLY A 749 29.57 11.35 -29.74
C GLY A 749 28.85 10.02 -29.54
N ASP A 750 28.67 9.25 -30.61
CA ASP A 750 27.89 8.01 -30.58
C ASP A 750 28.41 6.94 -29.61
N GLU A 751 29.64 7.09 -29.12
CA GLU A 751 30.37 6.21 -28.21
C GLU A 751 30.57 6.77 -26.79
N VAL A 752 29.84 7.83 -26.37
CA VAL A 752 30.04 8.37 -25.01
C VAL A 752 29.75 7.30 -23.95
N GLN A 753 30.82 6.74 -23.39
CA GLN A 753 30.86 6.09 -22.09
C GLN A 753 30.23 7.05 -21.08
N GLU A 754 29.32 6.52 -20.26
CA GLU A 754 28.62 7.24 -19.19
C GLU A 754 29.57 8.18 -18.42
N ARG A 755 29.25 9.49 -18.43
CA ARG A 755 30.03 10.51 -17.71
C ARG A 755 29.27 10.94 -16.48
N CYS A 756 29.89 10.80 -15.30
CA CYS A 756 29.29 11.08 -14.01
C CYS A 756 29.94 12.26 -13.30
N TYR A 757 29.12 13.08 -12.65
CA TYR A 757 29.50 14.30 -11.96
C TYR A 757 28.88 14.35 -10.56
N PRO A 758 29.62 14.84 -9.54
CA PRO A 758 29.04 15.06 -8.22
C PRO A 758 28.16 16.32 -8.25
N LEU A 759 26.96 16.21 -7.69
CA LEU A 759 26.01 17.30 -7.48
C LEU A 759 25.79 17.47 -5.97
N ARG A 760 26.66 18.28 -5.37
CA ARG A 760 26.67 18.54 -3.92
C ARG A 760 25.38 19.24 -3.45
N ALA A 761 25.10 19.06 -2.17
CA ALA A 761 23.99 19.69 -1.48
C ALA A 761 23.86 21.20 -1.79
N GLY A 762 22.67 21.63 -2.22
CA GLY A 762 22.35 23.03 -2.56
C GLY A 762 22.94 23.55 -3.87
N LYS A 763 23.72 22.75 -4.61
CA LYS A 763 24.29 23.13 -5.90
C LYS A 763 23.38 22.75 -7.06
N GLU A 764 23.66 23.35 -8.20
CA GLU A 764 23.04 23.01 -9.48
C GLU A 764 24.11 22.69 -10.54
N HIS A 765 23.74 21.83 -11.48
CA HIS A 765 24.55 21.52 -12.64
C HIS A 765 23.71 21.63 -13.91
N THR A 766 24.25 22.32 -14.91
CA THR A 766 23.59 22.51 -16.20
C THR A 766 24.38 21.86 -17.31
N PHE A 767 23.77 20.87 -17.97
CA PHE A 767 24.28 20.30 -19.21
C PHE A 767 23.88 21.19 -20.38
N GLN A 768 24.86 21.83 -21.02
CA GLN A 768 24.67 22.57 -22.27
C GLN A 768 25.09 21.67 -23.43
N ILE A 769 24.14 21.18 -24.21
CA ILE A 769 24.36 20.19 -25.28
C ILE A 769 24.16 20.86 -26.64
N SER A 770 25.24 20.98 -27.40
CA SER A 770 25.24 21.67 -28.69
C SER A 770 25.10 20.64 -29.83
N GLN A 771 24.16 20.90 -30.73
CA GLN A 771 23.81 20.10 -31.91
C GLN A 771 23.62 18.61 -31.61
N PRO A 772 22.74 18.21 -30.66
CA PRO A 772 22.61 16.82 -30.26
C PRO A 772 22.19 15.87 -31.39
N CYS A 773 21.39 16.34 -32.35
CA CYS A 773 20.99 15.64 -33.57
C CYS A 773 20.62 16.65 -34.68
N PHE A 774 21.45 17.69 -34.90
CA PHE A 774 21.11 18.77 -35.83
C PHE A 774 21.07 18.28 -37.30
N ASP A 775 22.11 17.58 -37.73
CA ASP A 775 22.27 17.07 -39.11
C ASP A 775 21.83 15.61 -39.28
N TRP A 776 21.28 14.99 -38.23
CA TRP A 776 20.99 13.55 -38.23
C TRP A 776 19.51 13.31 -38.52
N ASP A 777 19.23 12.24 -39.26
CA ASP A 777 17.87 11.76 -39.41
C ASP A 777 17.37 11.06 -38.12
N LEU A 778 16.08 10.73 -38.09
CA LEU A 778 15.46 10.07 -36.93
C LEU A 778 16.01 8.66 -36.66
N GLN A 779 16.64 8.02 -37.64
CA GLN A 779 17.19 6.66 -37.49
C GLN A 779 18.60 6.69 -36.91
N ALA A 780 19.42 7.67 -37.30
CA ALA A 780 20.76 7.89 -36.77
C ALA A 780 20.74 8.54 -35.38
N CYS A 781 19.75 9.39 -35.06
CA CYS A 781 19.65 10.07 -33.77
C CYS A 781 19.43 9.10 -32.60
N LYS A 782 20.32 9.14 -31.62
CA LYS A 782 20.19 8.41 -30.35
C LYS A 782 19.57 9.29 -29.25
N PRO A 783 18.75 8.72 -28.36
CA PRO A 783 18.24 9.43 -27.19
C PRO A 783 19.36 9.84 -26.22
N ILE A 784 19.03 10.72 -25.27
CA ILE A 784 19.93 11.11 -24.17
C ILE A 784 19.33 10.58 -22.87
N TYR A 785 20.16 9.90 -22.07
CA TYR A 785 19.80 9.39 -20.76
C TYR A 785 20.53 10.17 -19.67
N PHE A 786 19.82 10.39 -18.56
CA PHE A 786 20.39 10.87 -17.31
C PHE A 786 20.15 9.84 -16.21
N LEU A 787 21.20 9.52 -15.46
CA LEU A 787 21.13 8.66 -14.28
C LEU A 787 21.41 9.50 -13.04
N LEU A 788 20.52 9.43 -12.06
CA LEU A 788 20.69 10.09 -10.77
C LEU A 788 20.77 9.06 -9.66
N ARG A 789 21.84 9.11 -8.88
CA ARG A 789 22.14 8.25 -7.74
C ARG A 789 22.35 9.09 -6.49
N VAL A 790 22.01 8.56 -5.31
CA VAL A 790 22.37 9.18 -4.04
C VAL A 790 23.75 8.68 -3.62
N GLU A 791 24.64 9.61 -3.30
CA GLU A 791 25.95 9.30 -2.73
C GLU A 791 25.88 9.29 -1.20
N ALA A 792 25.26 10.33 -0.64
CA ALA A 792 25.06 10.49 0.79
C ALA A 792 23.72 11.18 1.04
N THR A 793 23.13 10.92 2.20
CA THR A 793 21.83 11.46 2.60
C THR A 793 21.89 11.96 4.03
N ASP A 794 21.27 13.12 4.26
CA ASP A 794 21.19 13.74 5.59
C ASP A 794 19.91 13.33 6.33
N THR A 795 19.08 12.45 5.75
CA THR A 795 17.79 12.00 6.30
C THR A 795 16.75 13.10 6.54
N ASN A 796 16.81 14.18 5.77
CA ASN A 796 16.01 15.39 5.97
C ASN A 796 14.65 15.41 5.21
N CYS A 797 14.29 14.33 4.53
CA CYS A 797 13.06 14.29 3.71
C CYS A 797 11.82 14.10 4.60
N LEU A 798 11.18 15.21 4.95
CA LEU A 798 10.03 15.24 5.87
C LEU A 798 8.75 15.79 5.22
N GLU A 799 8.79 16.16 3.95
CA GLU A 799 7.61 16.62 3.23
C GLU A 799 6.63 15.47 2.97
N LYS A 800 5.38 15.85 2.66
CA LYS A 800 4.31 14.87 2.36
C LYS A 800 4.65 13.95 1.19
N ASP A 801 5.47 14.43 0.25
CA ASP A 801 5.85 13.74 -0.98
C ASP A 801 7.08 12.82 -0.82
N CYS A 802 7.79 12.91 0.30
CA CYS A 802 8.82 11.94 0.66
C CYS A 802 8.18 10.60 0.97
N ARG A 803 8.67 9.51 0.39
CA ARG A 803 8.36 8.15 0.86
C ARG A 803 9.19 7.79 2.08
N PHE A 804 10.49 8.08 2.06
CA PHE A 804 11.41 7.75 3.15
C PHE A 804 12.23 8.98 3.60
N PRO A 805 12.62 9.07 4.88
CA PRO A 805 13.42 10.18 5.40
C PRO A 805 14.76 10.36 4.67
N ASN A 806 15.37 9.27 4.23
CA ASN A 806 16.67 9.25 3.57
C ASN A 806 16.62 9.61 2.07
N GLN A 807 15.49 10.06 1.54
CA GLN A 807 15.40 10.51 0.16
C GLN A 807 16.03 11.88 -0.05
N VAL A 808 16.65 12.07 -1.21
CA VAL A 808 17.22 13.36 -1.61
C VAL A 808 16.31 14.01 -2.63
N ARG A 809 15.85 15.22 -2.31
CA ARG A 809 15.01 16.03 -3.20
C ARG A 809 15.88 16.77 -4.21
N PHE A 810 15.44 16.80 -5.47
CA PHE A 810 16.06 17.61 -6.50
C PHE A 810 14.99 18.22 -7.41
N SER A 811 15.42 19.22 -8.18
CA SER A 811 14.61 19.82 -9.24
C SER A 811 15.32 19.75 -10.57
N LEU A 812 14.55 19.60 -11.64
CA LEU A 812 14.98 19.47 -13.02
C LEU A 812 14.34 20.58 -13.83
N GLN A 813 15.12 21.21 -14.70
CA GLN A 813 14.64 22.19 -15.67
C GLN A 813 15.24 21.93 -17.05
N HIS A 814 14.50 22.14 -18.13
CA HIS A 814 15.04 21.99 -19.48
C HIS A 814 14.64 23.12 -20.43
N PHE A 815 15.46 23.36 -21.45
CA PHE A 815 15.20 24.29 -22.56
C PHE A 815 15.74 23.76 -23.89
N GLY A 816 15.18 24.23 -25.01
CA GLY A 816 15.67 23.93 -26.36
C GLY A 816 15.19 22.62 -26.98
N LEU A 817 14.30 21.86 -26.31
CA LEU A 817 13.69 20.65 -26.87
C LEU A 817 12.70 21.01 -27.99
N LYS A 818 12.70 20.22 -29.06
CA LYS A 818 11.73 20.37 -30.15
C LYS A 818 10.31 20.10 -29.64
N PRO A 819 9.34 21.02 -29.87
CA PRO A 819 7.94 20.80 -29.51
C PRO A 819 7.32 19.59 -30.23
N LEU A 820 6.22 19.08 -29.68
CA LEU A 820 5.48 17.99 -30.30
C LEU A 820 4.89 18.40 -31.67
N PRO A 821 4.70 17.46 -32.62
CA PRO A 821 4.05 17.74 -33.90
C PRO A 821 2.69 18.42 -33.70
N GLY A 822 2.37 19.47 -34.48
CA GLY A 822 1.12 20.25 -34.34
C GLY A 822 1.20 21.47 -33.40
N CYS A 823 2.37 21.71 -32.80
CA CYS A 823 2.68 22.97 -32.15
C CYS A 823 3.18 24.01 -33.17
N PRO A 824 2.69 25.27 -33.15
CA PRO A 824 3.35 26.33 -33.90
C PRO A 824 4.77 26.49 -33.34
N TRP A 825 5.77 26.22 -34.17
CA TRP A 825 7.16 26.47 -33.84
C TRP A 825 7.42 27.95 -34.09
N GLU A 826 7.29 28.79 -33.08
CA GLU A 826 8.01 30.05 -33.08
C GLU A 826 9.47 29.71 -32.84
N GLY A 827 10.15 29.30 -33.92
CA GLY A 827 11.60 29.25 -33.94
C GLY A 827 12.09 30.62 -33.49
N ASN A 828 13.01 30.64 -32.54
CA ASN A 828 13.73 31.85 -32.14
C ASN A 828 14.47 32.44 -33.35
N PHE A 829 13.74 33.22 -34.13
CA PHE A 829 14.20 34.20 -35.10
C PHE A 829 13.39 35.50 -34.90
N ALA A 830 12.98 35.79 -33.67
CA ALA A 830 12.74 37.17 -33.30
C ALA A 830 14.11 37.79 -33.02
N PHE A 831 14.72 38.38 -34.04
CA PHE A 831 15.56 39.54 -33.79
C PHE A 831 14.75 40.45 -32.87
N ALA A 832 15.24 40.67 -31.65
CA ALA A 832 14.71 41.71 -30.79
C ALA A 832 14.97 43.03 -31.52
N ILE A 833 14.02 43.43 -32.38
CA ILE A 833 13.93 44.80 -32.85
C ILE A 833 13.51 45.57 -31.61
N THR A 834 14.51 46.12 -30.94
CA THR A 834 14.32 47.04 -29.83
C THR A 834 13.37 48.18 -30.25
N PRO A 835 12.62 48.79 -29.31
CA PRO A 835 11.69 49.88 -29.60
C PRO A 835 12.30 51.08 -30.35
N ASN A 836 13.64 51.15 -30.42
CA ASN A 836 14.38 52.21 -31.10
C ASN A 836 14.25 52.18 -32.63
N ALA A 837 13.86 51.06 -33.25
CA ALA A 837 13.67 51.02 -34.71
C ALA A 837 12.36 51.66 -35.19
N ILE A 838 11.33 51.72 -34.33
CA ILE A 838 10.04 52.38 -34.65
C ILE A 838 10.19 53.91 -34.62
N VAL A 839 11.12 54.44 -33.82
CA VAL A 839 11.43 55.87 -33.76
C VAL A 839 12.15 56.34 -35.03
N LEU A 840 13.02 55.52 -35.63
CA LEU A 840 13.75 55.86 -36.86
C LEU A 840 12.85 55.89 -38.11
N VAL A 841 11.87 54.98 -38.20
CA VAL A 841 10.91 54.97 -39.33
C VAL A 841 9.89 56.12 -39.20
N SER A 842 9.53 56.50 -37.98
CA SER A 842 8.67 57.66 -37.72
C SER A 842 9.37 59.00 -37.99
N PHE A 843 10.68 59.10 -37.71
CA PHE A 843 11.48 60.30 -38.02
C PHE A 843 11.70 60.49 -39.53
N LEU A 844 11.88 59.40 -40.30
CA LEU A 844 12.03 59.47 -41.75
C LEU A 844 10.72 59.83 -42.47
N LEU A 845 9.57 59.43 -41.95
CA LEU A 845 8.26 59.84 -42.49
C LEU A 845 7.90 61.29 -42.14
N PHE A 846 8.38 61.83 -41.01
CA PHE A 846 8.17 63.23 -40.65
C PHE A 846 9.05 64.20 -41.46
N TYR A 847 10.23 63.77 -41.90
CA TYR A 847 11.15 64.60 -42.69
C TYR A 847 10.68 64.81 -44.15
N PHE A 848 9.89 63.88 -44.70
CA PHE A 848 9.35 64.01 -46.06
C PHE A 848 7.99 64.73 -46.15
N THR A 849 7.38 65.08 -45.02
CA THR A 849 6.12 65.85 -44.97
C THR A 849 6.28 67.32 -44.57
N VAL A 850 7.49 67.79 -44.23
CA VAL A 850 7.77 69.18 -43.79
C VAL A 850 8.80 69.90 -44.70
N ALA A 851 9.14 69.33 -45.86
CA ALA A 851 9.88 70.03 -46.91
C ALA A 851 9.09 70.02 -48.24
N ALA A 852 7.86 70.53 -48.15
CA ALA A 852 7.15 71.25 -49.21
C ALA A 852 6.83 72.64 -48.66
#